data_AF-A0A087AM87-F1
#
_entry.id   AF-A0A087AM87-F1
#
_cell.length_a   1.000
_cell.length_b   1.000
_cell.length_c   1.000
_cell.angle_alpha   90.00
_cell.angle_beta   90.00
_cell.angle_gamma   90.00
#
_symmetry.space_group_name_H-M   'P 1'
#
loop_
_entity.id
_entity.type
_entity.pdbx_description
1 polymer ?
#
loop_
_entity_poly.entity_id
_entity_poly.type
_entity_poly.pdbx_seq_one_letter_code
_entity_poly.pdbx_strand_id
1 'polypeptide(L)'
;MTRFIRPDEYGRFAWGNGVVTLTFGAYSNSPVRLLGLSGRGMRKSGPTQRRARPIVELLDPSSGTNDNRLPLTETVAGRCLRFVSARVDEPEAAGDGAPGAGGAVLDGAGTARPWCLHRLEIVQFASFDDLRPTGRTDDETPEPLTAAETPDRPVPARGPGITVTTVFEAFPGLSAVRTYTRVESDRPHVIEAVSSLSLTLPMDANDGDAGHTRLLWADSAWAVENDWHAAPLRDTALRDRNFDINPGMSSSRVAQQSPSTWSTGRHQPDGVLEVSSASTGVPAFSVMWQIEHNGPWEWEVGEDGPGLHVVCFGPENEDHQWFTDLRDGPFVSVPVSFSIAAGDWQRAVTEMTLQRRALRRAKAAELGRTTQLERTRSLIVYNDYMNTLFGDPRLETELPLIKGAAKAGADVFCIDAGWYDSTDGGWWDMVGEWQPSTNRFGKAGLAGLARAVRNHGMGLGLWLEPEVIGVRSPLASSLPDDAFIRRHGERVCDSGRFLLDFRSQSARDHVTGTVDRLIDEFGVAFFKFDYNTVPGVGADDGTGSAGAGLLGHCRAYLDWLDDLRRRHPDVMIENCASGAMRADYAQLSRLDLQSTSDQCDPVVYAAIAAGAGMTILPEQQGNWGYAQPEMDDETAVFTLASGILGRLYLSGFIDRMDDARLALVRDAVALHRTVLDGQRTQDLVPWWPAGLPRFTDDWLTVGLRPGPLTGAGFGRDGRTGQTDQTGWTGDGPLSVDALPSYRSYPPAGHDSMSVDASHGSYGYITVWRRGGAASMDIPLPDELQLEQVFPNPTVPSHAPSARPWTIDHKDGIARLTVADAASPAARVFRVVSRSADMSFANPGSTVSSSVNADSAFQTSVVPSTAANPETTPDALDPEKRAKVERYRELNRTVEPGGVVCAGSSLMEFFPVERMVAEAGLDINLHNRGVAGFVADELLSCLDECVLALRPSRLIINIGTNDLNDPATTNDVLVARYDRILVAVERALPGIDVTMLAYYPVNPDVAVDEGIRQCLAARTNERLCSANGAVRALAARHGARFVDLNAPLLDDRGRLRAEYTMEGMHLNEAGYRAILPAFLDLLRG
;
A
#
# COMPACT_ATOMS: atom_id res chain seq x y z
N MET A 1 25.36 18.69 25.38
CA MET A 1 25.64 18.68 26.83
C MET A 1 24.86 17.54 27.46
N THR A 2 25.53 16.63 28.18
CA THR A 2 24.87 15.52 28.89
C THR A 2 24.53 15.94 30.31
N ARG A 3 23.29 15.72 30.75
CA ARG A 3 22.85 16.00 32.12
C ARG A 3 21.94 14.90 32.67
N PHE A 4 21.98 14.68 33.97
CA PHE A 4 21.00 13.83 34.65
C PHE A 4 19.78 14.67 35.06
N ILE A 5 18.58 14.11 34.90
CA ILE A 5 17.35 14.73 35.41
C ILE A 5 17.06 14.18 36.81
N ARG A 6 16.75 15.10 37.73
CA ARG A 6 16.28 14.79 39.06
C ARG A 6 14.75 14.84 39.10
N PRO A 7 14.06 13.77 39.56
CA PRO A 7 12.64 13.85 39.88
C PRO A 7 12.37 14.92 40.95
N ASP A 8 11.23 15.60 40.84
CA ASP A 8 10.76 16.57 41.83
C ASP A 8 10.32 15.89 43.14
N GLU A 9 9.85 16.69 44.11
CA GLU A 9 9.38 16.20 45.41
C GLU A 9 8.19 15.22 45.33
N TYR A 10 7.49 15.19 44.20
CA TYR A 10 6.38 14.27 43.92
C TYR A 10 6.82 13.05 43.09
N GLY A 11 8.14 12.90 42.85
CA GLY A 11 8.72 11.84 42.03
C GLY A 11 8.52 12.04 40.53
N ARG A 12 8.31 13.28 40.05
CA ARG A 12 7.99 13.55 38.63
C ARG A 12 9.13 14.25 37.91
N PHE A 13 9.29 13.99 36.62
CA PHE A 13 10.17 14.79 35.77
C PHE A 13 9.62 14.87 34.34
N ALA A 14 9.99 15.91 33.61
CA ALA A 14 9.56 16.11 32.23
C ALA A 14 10.75 16.20 31.27
N TRP A 15 10.53 15.75 30.04
CA TRP A 15 11.49 15.86 28.94
C TRP A 15 10.77 16.17 27.64
N GLY A 16 11.45 16.84 26.71
CA GLY A 16 10.87 17.20 25.42
C GLY A 16 11.84 18.00 24.56
N ASN A 17 11.39 18.35 23.37
CA ASN A 17 12.14 19.18 22.40
C ASN A 17 11.57 20.61 22.26
N GLY A 18 10.68 21.00 23.17
CA GLY A 18 9.97 22.29 23.13
C GLY A 18 8.64 22.27 22.38
N VAL A 19 8.34 21.22 21.61
CA VAL A 19 7.04 20.98 20.94
C VAL A 19 6.30 19.82 21.60
N VAL A 20 6.95 18.65 21.69
CA VAL A 20 6.46 17.52 22.47
C VAL A 20 7.03 17.58 23.88
N THR A 21 6.21 17.21 24.87
CA THR A 21 6.60 17.05 26.27
C THR A 21 6.05 15.72 26.78
N LEU A 22 6.94 14.94 27.40
CA LEU A 22 6.66 13.69 28.11
C LEU A 22 6.92 13.91 29.60
N THR A 23 5.95 13.57 30.45
CA THR A 23 6.06 13.66 31.90
C THR A 23 6.07 12.26 32.50
N PHE A 24 7.11 11.95 33.25
CA PHE A 24 7.35 10.64 33.85
C PHE A 24 7.20 10.68 35.37
N GLY A 25 6.77 9.57 35.95
CA GLY A 25 6.75 9.32 37.39
C GLY A 25 7.76 8.24 37.75
N ALA A 26 8.69 8.56 38.63
CA ALA A 26 9.70 7.68 39.20
C ALA A 26 9.50 7.55 40.71
N TYR A 27 9.24 6.33 41.17
CA TYR A 27 8.85 6.01 42.53
C TYR A 27 9.77 4.92 43.10
N SER A 28 9.90 4.84 44.42
CA SER A 28 10.81 3.89 45.09
C SER A 28 10.30 2.44 45.04
N ASN A 29 8.99 2.24 44.92
CA ASN A 29 8.30 0.95 44.95
C ASN A 29 7.53 0.61 43.66
N SER A 30 7.75 1.35 42.56
CA SER A 30 7.04 1.17 41.29
C SER A 30 7.97 1.37 40.09
N PRO A 31 7.70 0.71 38.94
CA PRO A 31 8.36 1.04 37.68
C PRO A 31 8.06 2.48 37.27
N VAL A 32 8.87 3.01 36.36
CA VAL A 32 8.69 4.35 35.78
C VAL A 32 7.46 4.35 34.89
N ARG A 33 6.59 5.34 35.07
CA ARG A 33 5.30 5.47 34.36
C ARG A 33 5.26 6.75 33.53
N LEU A 34 4.60 6.73 32.38
CA LEU A 34 4.35 7.93 31.58
C LEU A 34 3.06 8.61 32.07
N LEU A 35 3.21 9.59 32.97
CA LEU A 35 2.11 10.29 33.62
C LEU A 35 1.42 11.32 32.72
N GLY A 36 2.10 11.84 31.71
CA GLY A 36 1.55 12.88 30.85
C GLY A 36 2.25 12.95 29.50
N LEU A 37 1.47 13.32 28.50
CA LEU A 37 1.90 13.41 27.11
C LEU A 37 1.21 14.63 26.48
N SER A 38 1.99 15.53 25.88
CA SER A 38 1.44 16.68 25.15
C SER A 38 2.26 16.99 23.90
N GLY A 39 1.59 17.31 22.81
CA GLY A 39 2.20 17.71 21.54
C GLY A 39 1.82 19.12 21.09
N ARG A 40 2.02 19.37 19.79
CA ARG A 40 1.68 20.64 19.14
C ARG A 40 0.22 21.01 19.38
N GLY A 41 -0.01 22.25 19.81
CA GLY A 41 -1.35 22.78 20.07
C GLY A 41 -1.99 22.28 21.37
N MET A 42 -1.33 21.38 22.11
CA MET A 42 -1.81 20.93 23.42
C MET A 42 -1.20 21.76 24.56
N ARG A 43 -1.85 21.77 25.72
CA ARG A 43 -1.30 22.40 26.93
C ARG A 43 -0.11 21.58 27.44
N LYS A 44 1.04 22.22 27.64
CA LYS A 44 2.33 21.59 28.05
C LYS A 44 2.32 20.98 29.46
N SER A 45 1.25 21.15 30.22
CA SER A 45 1.08 20.64 31.58
C SER A 45 -0.41 20.43 31.87
N GLY A 46 -0.94 19.25 31.49
CA GLY A 46 -2.26 18.79 31.90
C GLY A 46 -2.24 18.07 33.25
N PRO A 47 -3.40 17.67 33.80
CA PRO A 47 -3.45 16.73 34.92
C PRO A 47 -2.71 15.43 34.56
N THR A 48 -1.95 14.89 35.52
CA THR A 48 -1.28 13.59 35.37
C THR A 48 -2.30 12.46 35.34
N GLN A 49 -2.16 11.52 34.40
CA GLN A 49 -3.03 10.35 34.31
C GLN A 49 -2.92 9.54 35.61
N ARG A 50 -4.03 9.39 36.34
CA ARG A 50 -4.01 8.87 37.73
C ARG A 50 -3.47 7.44 37.87
N ARG A 51 -3.53 6.63 36.82
CA ARG A 51 -3.08 5.23 36.80
C ARG A 51 -2.36 4.91 35.49
N ALA A 52 -1.40 5.76 35.11
CA ALA A 52 -0.57 5.54 33.93
C ALA A 52 0.18 4.21 33.96
N ARG A 53 0.38 3.58 32.80
CA ARG A 53 1.14 2.34 32.66
C ARG A 53 2.66 2.55 32.77
N PRO A 54 3.41 1.49 33.14
CA PRO A 54 4.86 1.48 32.99
C PRO A 54 5.28 1.81 31.55
N ILE A 55 6.43 2.47 31.40
CA ILE A 55 6.98 2.85 30.08
C ILE A 55 7.51 1.66 29.26
N VAL A 56 7.54 0.48 29.85
CA VAL A 56 8.04 -0.75 29.25
C VAL A 56 7.29 -1.96 29.82
N GLU A 57 6.93 -2.88 28.95
CA GLU A 57 6.41 -4.20 29.26
C GLU A 57 7.49 -5.25 28.92
N LEU A 58 7.74 -6.19 29.85
CA LEU A 58 8.82 -7.17 29.76
C LEU A 58 8.31 -8.55 30.23
N LEU A 59 8.30 -9.54 29.35
CA LEU A 59 7.87 -10.90 29.68
C LEU A 59 9.07 -11.84 29.83
N ASP A 60 9.09 -12.60 30.93
CA ASP A 60 9.94 -13.78 31.11
C ASP A 60 9.08 -15.03 31.37
N PRO A 61 9.59 -16.25 31.12
CA PRO A 61 8.80 -17.49 31.20
C PRO A 61 8.22 -17.80 32.59
N SER A 62 8.77 -17.20 33.65
CA SER A 62 8.40 -17.47 35.04
C SER A 62 7.40 -16.45 35.62
N SER A 63 7.08 -15.40 34.86
CA SER A 63 6.35 -14.24 35.39
C SER A 63 5.10 -13.82 34.60
N GLY A 64 4.71 -14.55 33.55
CA GLY A 64 3.57 -14.24 32.68
C GLY A 64 2.25 -14.92 33.02
N THR A 65 1.15 -14.40 32.45
CA THR A 65 -0.17 -15.04 32.44
C THR A 65 -0.54 -15.45 31.02
N ASN A 66 -0.91 -16.72 30.80
CA ASN A 66 -1.35 -17.23 29.48
C ASN A 66 -2.84 -16.99 29.18
N ASP A 67 -3.54 -16.16 29.97
CA ASP A 67 -4.97 -15.90 29.80
C ASP A 67 -5.20 -14.70 28.87
N ASN A 68 -5.50 -14.98 27.59
CA ASN A 68 -5.93 -14.00 26.58
C ASN A 68 -5.08 -12.72 26.53
N ARG A 69 -3.75 -12.85 26.71
CA ARG A 69 -2.82 -11.73 26.86
C ARG A 69 -3.36 -10.61 27.77
N LEU A 70 -3.75 -10.96 29.01
CA LEU A 70 -3.88 -9.95 30.06
C LEU A 70 -2.59 -9.10 30.03
N PRO A 71 -2.70 -7.78 29.83
CA PRO A 71 -1.56 -6.95 29.47
C PRO A 71 -0.37 -7.16 30.41
N LEU A 72 0.84 -7.14 29.87
CA LEU A 72 2.07 -7.50 30.58
C LEU A 72 2.49 -6.46 31.65
N THR A 73 1.62 -5.51 31.96
CA THR A 73 1.76 -4.58 33.10
C THR A 73 1.77 -5.29 34.46
N GLU A 74 1.43 -6.59 34.51
CA GLU A 74 1.61 -7.45 35.67
C GLU A 74 2.65 -8.59 35.53
N THR A 75 3.51 -8.57 34.51
CA THR A 75 4.69 -9.44 34.55
C THR A 75 5.55 -9.10 35.76
N VAL A 76 5.97 -10.10 36.55
CA VAL A 76 6.88 -9.90 37.70
C VAL A 76 8.11 -9.10 37.26
N ALA A 77 8.62 -9.35 36.04
CA ALA A 77 9.73 -8.60 35.48
C ALA A 77 9.45 -7.10 35.27
N GLY A 78 8.30 -6.73 34.70
CA GLY A 78 7.92 -5.32 34.54
C GLY A 78 7.61 -4.61 35.85
N ARG A 79 6.90 -5.27 36.78
CA ARG A 79 6.48 -4.67 38.07
C ARG A 79 7.63 -4.43 39.04
N CYS A 80 8.68 -5.25 38.98
CA CYS A 80 9.81 -5.16 39.90
C CYS A 80 10.89 -4.16 39.47
N LEU A 81 10.75 -3.55 38.29
CA LEU A 81 11.67 -2.50 37.83
C LEU A 81 11.62 -1.28 38.76
N ARG A 82 12.79 -0.77 39.12
CA ARG A 82 12.98 0.43 39.95
C ARG A 82 13.83 1.44 39.23
N PHE A 83 13.48 2.71 39.37
CA PHE A 83 14.21 3.81 38.75
C PHE A 83 15.67 3.85 39.23
N VAL A 84 16.61 3.98 38.29
CA VAL A 84 18.05 4.10 38.56
C VAL A 84 18.54 5.49 38.18
N SER A 85 18.25 5.93 36.95
CA SER A 85 18.64 7.25 36.46
C SER A 85 17.84 7.66 35.23
N ALA A 86 17.76 8.98 35.00
CA ALA A 86 17.31 9.58 33.75
C ALA A 86 18.42 10.48 33.20
N ARG A 87 18.90 10.20 32.00
CA ARG A 87 20.00 10.92 31.35
C ARG A 87 19.50 11.59 30.08
N VAL A 88 19.81 12.88 29.92
CA VAL A 88 19.49 13.63 28.72
C VAL A 88 20.76 14.02 27.99
N ASP A 89 20.75 13.79 26.69
CA ASP A 89 21.73 14.33 25.76
C ASP A 89 21.02 15.41 24.92
N GLU A 90 21.41 16.66 25.12
CA GLU A 90 20.94 17.79 24.32
C GLU A 90 22.03 18.25 23.34
N PRO A 91 21.64 18.63 22.11
CA PRO A 91 22.58 19.23 21.17
C PRO A 91 23.17 20.53 21.73
N GLU A 92 24.45 20.80 21.46
CA GLU A 92 25.04 22.10 21.82
C GLU A 92 24.30 23.23 21.11
N ALA A 93 23.98 24.31 21.83
CA ALA A 93 23.42 25.52 21.23
C ALA A 93 24.38 26.02 20.13
N ALA A 94 23.92 26.01 18.88
CA ALA A 94 24.66 26.66 17.80
C ALA A 94 24.79 28.15 18.13
N GLY A 95 26.02 28.67 18.16
CA GLY A 95 26.27 30.09 18.41
C GLY A 95 25.50 30.97 17.42
N ASP A 96 25.06 32.14 17.89
CA ASP A 96 24.27 33.12 17.14
C ASP A 96 24.90 33.40 15.76
N GLY A 97 24.40 32.73 14.71
CA GLY A 97 24.91 32.91 13.34
C GLY A 97 24.66 31.78 12.32
N ALA A 98 24.17 30.59 12.72
CA ALA A 98 23.91 29.50 11.75
C ALA A 98 22.44 29.53 11.24
N PRO A 99 22.20 29.56 9.92
CA PRO A 99 20.85 29.66 9.36
C PRO A 99 20.13 28.30 9.36
N GLY A 100 18.84 28.32 9.73
CA GLY A 100 17.76 27.52 9.17
C GLY A 100 17.81 25.99 9.31
N ALA A 101 16.71 25.39 9.77
CA ALA A 101 16.44 23.97 9.54
C ALA A 101 16.61 23.66 8.03
N GLY A 102 17.62 22.86 7.68
CA GLY A 102 17.86 22.50 6.27
C GLY A 102 19.32 22.25 5.84
N GLY A 103 20.32 22.36 6.73
CA GLY A 103 21.71 22.09 6.36
C GLY A 103 22.46 21.32 7.44
N ALA A 104 23.29 20.35 7.02
CA ALA A 104 24.30 19.77 7.89
C ALA A 104 25.19 20.90 8.43
N VAL A 105 25.37 20.97 9.75
CA VAL A 105 26.37 21.84 10.36
C VAL A 105 27.72 21.21 10.07
N LEU A 106 28.41 21.73 9.05
CA LEU A 106 29.81 21.41 8.79
C LEU A 106 30.67 22.16 9.81
N ASP A 107 31.58 21.48 10.48
CA ASP A 107 32.64 22.18 11.21
C ASP A 107 33.69 22.76 10.23
N GLY A 108 34.61 23.56 10.77
CA GLY A 108 35.70 24.16 9.99
C GLY A 108 36.69 23.16 9.38
N ALA A 109 36.48 21.84 9.56
CA ALA A 109 37.23 20.76 8.94
C ALA A 109 36.42 19.98 7.88
N GLY A 110 35.15 20.34 7.64
CA GLY A 110 34.29 19.69 6.65
C GLY A 110 33.64 18.40 7.12
N THR A 111 33.67 18.09 8.42
CA THR A 111 32.95 16.96 9.01
C THR A 111 31.53 17.38 9.41
N ALA A 112 30.52 16.65 8.93
CA ALA A 112 29.12 16.87 9.29
C ALA A 112 28.89 16.52 10.77
N ARG A 113 28.34 17.45 11.57
CA ARG A 113 27.82 17.10 12.91
C ARG A 113 26.63 16.14 12.76
N PRO A 114 26.45 15.16 13.67
CA PRO A 114 25.23 14.35 13.73
C PRO A 114 24.01 15.25 13.91
N TRP A 115 22.88 14.88 13.30
CA TRP A 115 21.61 15.58 13.48
C TRP A 115 21.34 15.76 14.96
N CYS A 116 21.08 17.00 15.37
CA CYS A 116 20.91 17.43 16.75
C CYS A 116 19.63 16.84 17.36
N LEU A 117 19.63 15.56 17.71
CA LEU A 117 18.54 14.88 18.39
C LEU A 117 18.53 15.25 19.88
N HIS A 118 17.36 15.57 20.41
CA HIS A 118 17.14 15.49 21.84
C HIS A 118 17.01 14.01 22.17
N ARG A 119 17.75 13.54 23.18
CA ARG A 119 17.67 12.14 23.63
C ARG A 119 17.48 12.07 25.14
N LEU A 120 16.61 11.17 25.57
CA LEU A 120 16.39 10.78 26.96
C LEU A 120 16.61 9.28 27.11
N GLU A 121 17.37 8.87 28.11
CA GLU A 121 17.52 7.48 28.51
C GLU A 121 17.04 7.33 29.94
N ILE A 122 16.09 6.43 30.16
CA ILE A 122 15.59 6.07 31.48
C ILE A 122 16.07 4.66 31.79
N VAL A 123 16.92 4.54 32.82
CA VAL A 123 17.45 3.26 33.29
C VAL A 123 16.65 2.79 34.49
N GLN A 124 16.23 1.53 34.46
CA GLN A 124 15.55 0.83 35.52
C GLN A 124 16.25 -0.50 35.83
N PHE A 125 16.13 -0.98 37.07
CA PHE A 125 16.75 -2.22 37.53
C PHE A 125 15.77 -3.06 38.35
N ALA A 126 15.82 -4.38 38.19
CA ALA A 126 15.12 -5.35 39.04
C ALA A 126 16.10 -6.43 39.50
N SER A 127 16.16 -6.71 40.80
CA SER A 127 17.03 -7.77 41.31
C SER A 127 16.42 -9.14 41.03
N PHE A 128 17.26 -10.17 40.89
CA PHE A 128 16.73 -11.52 40.68
C PHE A 128 15.92 -12.10 41.82
N ASP A 129 16.10 -11.58 43.03
CA ASP A 129 15.30 -12.00 44.17
C ASP A 129 13.88 -11.42 44.07
N ASP A 130 13.75 -10.20 43.54
CA ASP A 130 12.44 -9.56 43.26
C ASP A 130 11.74 -10.20 42.06
N LEU A 131 12.49 -10.77 41.11
CA LEU A 131 11.95 -11.48 39.95
C LEU A 131 11.39 -12.88 40.28
N ARG A 132 11.57 -13.37 41.51
CA ARG A 132 11.06 -14.70 41.87
C ARG A 132 9.54 -14.68 41.89
N PRO A 133 8.86 -15.71 41.35
CA PRO A 133 7.41 -15.79 41.38
C PRO A 133 6.91 -15.72 42.83
N THR A 134 6.17 -14.66 43.15
CA THR A 134 5.40 -14.54 44.39
C THR A 134 3.92 -14.75 44.09
N GLY A 135 3.11 -15.08 45.10
CA GLY A 135 1.65 -15.01 44.95
C GLY A 135 1.20 -13.59 44.61
N ARG A 136 -0.02 -13.42 44.07
CA ARG A 136 -0.63 -12.09 43.87
C ARG A 136 -0.74 -11.37 45.22
N THR A 137 -0.12 -10.19 45.31
CA THR A 137 -0.30 -9.23 46.40
C THR A 137 -1.13 -8.06 45.90
N ASP A 138 -1.90 -7.41 46.78
CA ASP A 138 -2.65 -6.19 46.44
C ASP A 138 -1.69 -5.10 45.96
N ASP A 139 -2.13 -4.26 45.01
CA ASP A 139 -1.33 -3.12 44.53
C ASP A 139 -0.99 -2.16 45.68
N GLU A 140 0.29 -2.02 45.99
CA GLU A 140 0.77 -1.04 46.96
C GLU A 140 0.67 0.38 46.38
N THR A 141 0.39 1.36 47.24
CA THR A 141 0.33 2.76 46.81
C THR A 141 1.75 3.26 46.49
N PRO A 142 1.99 3.90 45.32
CA PRO A 142 3.32 4.38 44.96
C PRO A 142 3.85 5.44 45.95
N GLU A 143 5.08 5.27 46.44
CA GLU A 143 5.76 6.24 47.31
C GLU A 143 6.81 7.05 46.53
N PRO A 144 6.83 8.40 46.63
CA PRO A 144 7.87 9.22 46.02
C PRO A 144 9.27 8.83 46.50
N LEU A 145 10.27 8.96 45.63
CA LEU A 145 11.68 8.77 46.01
C LEU A 145 12.09 9.79 47.10
N THR A 146 12.74 9.33 48.15
CA THR A 146 13.26 10.24 49.20
C THR A 146 14.44 11.08 48.67
N ALA A 147 14.81 12.14 49.40
CA ALA A 147 15.97 12.98 49.05
C ALA A 147 17.31 12.21 48.95
N ALA A 148 17.42 11.04 49.61
CA ALA A 148 18.56 10.14 49.54
C ALA A 148 18.52 9.18 48.32
N GLU A 149 17.34 9.02 47.73
CA GLU A 149 17.05 8.15 46.57
C GLU A 149 16.85 8.97 45.27
N THR A 150 16.90 10.30 45.35
CA THR A 150 16.95 11.24 44.22
C THR A 150 18.37 11.80 44.05
N PRO A 151 19.33 11.02 43.57
CA PRO A 151 20.71 11.49 43.48
C PRO A 151 20.94 12.43 42.30
N ASP A 152 21.93 13.31 42.44
CA ASP A 152 22.49 14.14 41.36
C ASP A 152 23.40 13.34 40.38
N ARG A 153 23.44 12.01 40.54
CA ARG A 153 24.30 11.01 39.85
C ARG A 153 23.57 9.66 39.84
N PRO A 154 23.88 8.70 38.96
CA PRO A 154 23.21 7.39 38.97
C PRO A 154 23.20 6.72 40.37
N VAL A 155 22.04 6.19 40.81
CA VAL A 155 22.04 5.25 41.97
C VAL A 155 22.72 3.97 41.49
N PRO A 156 23.73 3.42 42.17
CA PRO A 156 24.27 2.12 41.79
C PRO A 156 23.18 1.06 41.94
N ALA A 157 22.93 0.30 40.86
CA ALA A 157 22.14 -0.93 40.96
C ALA A 157 22.76 -1.83 42.04
N ARG A 158 21.94 -2.38 42.94
CA ARG A 158 22.42 -3.20 44.05
C ARG A 158 22.27 -4.68 43.70
N GLY A 159 23.41 -5.35 43.49
CA GLY A 159 23.45 -6.80 43.30
C GLY A 159 23.06 -7.27 41.90
N PRO A 160 22.88 -8.59 41.71
CA PRO A 160 22.64 -9.19 40.42
C PRO A 160 21.17 -9.05 39.98
N GLY A 161 20.92 -8.86 38.68
CA GLY A 161 19.58 -8.60 38.17
C GLY A 161 19.48 -8.30 36.67
N ILE A 162 18.37 -7.67 36.29
CA ILE A 162 18.15 -7.16 34.93
C ILE A 162 18.20 -5.63 34.94
N THR A 163 18.81 -5.06 33.91
CA THR A 163 18.84 -3.62 33.65
C THR A 163 18.05 -3.35 32.37
N VAL A 164 17.11 -2.42 32.45
CA VAL A 164 16.24 -2.02 31.34
C VAL A 164 16.46 -0.53 31.07
N THR A 165 16.85 -0.18 29.85
CA THR A 165 17.03 1.20 29.39
C THR A 165 16.02 1.51 28.30
N THR A 166 15.05 2.37 28.58
CA THR A 166 14.13 2.91 27.57
C THR A 166 14.68 4.23 27.04
N VAL A 167 14.80 4.33 25.71
CA VAL A 167 15.37 5.50 25.03
C VAL A 167 14.26 6.24 24.29
N PHE A 168 14.19 7.56 24.47
CA PHE A 168 13.32 8.46 23.70
C PHE A 168 14.17 9.45 22.91
N GLU A 169 13.90 9.59 21.62
CA GLU A 169 14.61 10.48 20.70
C GLU A 169 13.61 11.40 19.99
N ALA A 170 13.88 12.70 19.97
CA ALA A 170 13.02 13.68 19.33
C ALA A 170 13.84 14.65 18.47
N PHE A 171 13.40 14.85 17.22
CA PHE A 171 13.97 15.87 16.35
C PHE A 171 13.46 17.26 16.77
N PRO A 172 14.29 18.31 16.70
CA PRO A 172 13.86 19.68 17.00
C PRO A 172 12.65 20.11 16.17
N GLY A 173 11.69 20.80 16.79
CA GLY A 173 10.54 21.39 16.10
C GLY A 173 9.43 20.42 15.69
N LEU A 174 9.60 19.11 15.88
CA LEU A 174 8.58 18.10 15.56
C LEU A 174 7.78 17.68 16.78
N SER A 175 6.51 17.36 16.59
CA SER A 175 5.65 16.78 17.62
C SER A 175 5.61 15.26 17.52
N ALA A 176 6.80 14.65 17.49
CA ALA A 176 6.99 13.22 17.35
C ALA A 176 8.22 12.75 18.15
N VAL A 177 8.17 11.49 18.60
CA VAL A 177 9.20 10.84 19.40
C VAL A 177 9.42 9.44 18.86
N ARG A 178 10.67 9.02 18.79
CA ARG A 178 11.09 7.66 18.50
C ARG A 178 11.56 6.97 19.77
N THR A 179 11.16 5.73 20.00
CA THR A 179 11.46 4.97 21.21
C THR A 179 11.92 3.54 20.91
N TYR A 180 12.78 3.01 21.78
CA TYR A 180 13.19 1.61 21.82
C TYR A 180 13.70 1.26 23.23
N THR A 181 13.75 -0.04 23.52
CA THR A 181 14.15 -0.56 24.83
C THR A 181 15.36 -1.45 24.69
N ARG A 182 16.37 -1.26 25.55
CA ARG A 182 17.49 -2.17 25.73
C ARG A 182 17.34 -2.95 27.04
N VAL A 183 17.58 -4.25 27.00
CA VAL A 183 17.54 -5.14 28.16
C VAL A 183 18.86 -5.89 28.26
N GLU A 184 19.44 -5.89 29.45
CA GLU A 184 20.67 -6.62 29.74
C GLU A 184 20.62 -7.25 31.12
N SER A 185 21.40 -8.31 31.30
CA SER A 185 21.43 -9.07 32.54
C SER A 185 22.85 -9.54 32.82
N ASP A 186 23.20 -9.63 34.10
CA ASP A 186 24.52 -10.08 34.55
C ASP A 186 24.62 -11.61 34.69
N ARG A 187 23.50 -12.33 34.54
CA ARG A 187 23.45 -13.79 34.45
C ARG A 187 22.51 -14.22 33.32
N PRO A 188 22.54 -15.50 32.92
CA PRO A 188 21.56 -16.03 31.99
C PRO A 188 20.12 -15.78 32.43
N HIS A 189 19.33 -15.18 31.55
CA HIS A 189 17.93 -14.86 31.81
C HIS A 189 17.19 -14.79 30.47
N VAL A 190 16.12 -15.56 30.34
CA VAL A 190 15.33 -15.65 29.10
C VAL A 190 14.26 -14.58 29.11
N ILE A 191 14.10 -13.89 28.00
CA ILE A 191 13.05 -12.92 27.75
C ILE A 191 12.22 -13.36 26.54
N GLU A 192 10.91 -13.22 26.64
CA GLU A 192 9.91 -13.68 25.67
C GLU A 192 9.12 -12.52 25.01
N ALA A 193 9.13 -11.33 25.60
CA ALA A 193 8.60 -10.11 24.96
C ALA A 193 9.24 -8.85 25.55
N VAL A 194 9.48 -7.83 24.71
CA VAL A 194 9.95 -6.51 25.14
C VAL A 194 9.23 -5.44 24.34
N SER A 195 8.43 -4.61 25.00
CA SER A 195 7.76 -3.50 24.32
C SER A 195 8.77 -2.42 23.91
N SER A 196 8.62 -1.91 22.70
CA SER A 196 9.33 -0.71 22.23
C SER A 196 8.60 0.57 22.59
N LEU A 197 7.27 0.49 22.69
CA LEU A 197 6.38 1.55 23.12
C LEU A 197 5.35 0.97 24.09
N SER A 198 5.17 1.63 25.24
CA SER A 198 4.01 1.49 26.11
C SER A 198 3.51 2.91 26.43
N LEU A 199 2.49 3.33 25.70
CA LEU A 199 1.99 4.70 25.69
C LEU A 199 0.64 4.78 26.39
N THR A 200 0.60 5.48 27.52
CA THR A 200 -0.68 5.88 28.13
C THR A 200 -1.17 7.16 27.48
N LEU A 201 -2.42 7.18 27.00
CA LEU A 201 -3.01 8.38 26.42
C LEU A 201 -3.43 9.38 27.52
N PRO A 202 -3.31 10.70 27.27
CA PRO A 202 -3.62 11.75 28.25
C PRO A 202 -5.15 12.00 28.35
N MET A 203 -5.91 10.96 28.67
CA MET A 203 -7.38 10.98 28.70
C MET A 203 -7.91 11.98 29.73
N ASP A 204 -7.32 12.03 30.93
CA ASP A 204 -7.71 12.96 32.00
C ASP A 204 -7.50 14.43 31.60
N ALA A 205 -6.51 14.70 30.75
CA ALA A 205 -6.21 16.06 30.28
C ALA A 205 -7.14 16.54 29.17
N ASN A 206 -7.78 15.59 28.46
CA ASN A 206 -8.74 15.86 27.41
C ASN A 206 -10.19 15.73 27.88
N ASP A 207 -10.44 15.11 29.04
CA ASP A 207 -11.78 14.68 29.46
C ASP A 207 -12.42 13.73 28.41
N GLY A 208 -11.61 12.86 27.81
CA GLY A 208 -12.02 11.88 26.83
C GLY A 208 -12.12 10.48 27.43
N ASP A 209 -12.78 9.57 26.72
CA ASP A 209 -12.85 8.15 27.04
C ASP A 209 -12.85 7.29 25.76
N ALA A 210 -12.89 5.97 25.91
CA ALA A 210 -12.94 5.05 24.78
C ALA A 210 -14.24 5.14 23.95
N GLY A 211 -15.34 5.63 24.51
CA GLY A 211 -16.59 5.90 23.79
C GLY A 211 -16.51 7.13 22.87
N HIS A 212 -15.64 8.09 23.20
CA HIS A 212 -15.36 9.30 22.41
C HIS A 212 -14.09 9.19 21.55
N THR A 213 -13.58 7.97 21.37
CA THR A 213 -12.35 7.71 20.61
C THR A 213 -12.66 6.98 19.31
N ARG A 214 -11.96 7.36 18.24
CA ARG A 214 -12.00 6.69 16.93
C ARG A 214 -10.64 6.08 16.61
N LEU A 215 -10.63 4.84 16.13
CA LEU A 215 -9.44 4.16 15.64
C LEU A 215 -9.40 4.21 14.11
N LEU A 216 -8.22 4.53 13.57
CA LEU A 216 -7.88 4.34 12.17
C LEU A 216 -6.78 3.28 12.07
N TRP A 217 -6.97 2.30 11.20
CA TRP A 217 -6.03 1.22 10.91
C TRP A 217 -6.13 0.86 9.43
N ALA A 218 -5.18 0.09 8.92
CA ALA A 218 -5.25 -0.39 7.54
C ALA A 218 -4.94 -1.87 7.43
N ASP A 219 -5.73 -2.50 6.57
CA ASP A 219 -5.49 -3.85 6.06
C ASP A 219 -4.74 -3.76 4.72
N SER A 220 -4.14 -4.88 4.32
CA SER A 220 -3.30 -4.95 3.13
C SER A 220 -3.30 -6.38 2.59
N ALA A 221 -3.37 -6.50 1.27
CA ALA A 221 -3.05 -7.72 0.56
C ALA A 221 -2.48 -7.36 -0.81
N TRP A 222 -1.86 -8.33 -1.47
CA TRP A 222 -1.27 -8.10 -2.80
C TRP A 222 -2.31 -7.52 -3.77
N ALA A 223 -1.94 -6.42 -4.44
CA ALA A 223 -2.79 -5.65 -5.36
C ALA A 223 -4.00 -4.91 -4.75
N VAL A 224 -4.10 -4.84 -3.42
CA VAL A 224 -5.11 -4.06 -2.66
C VAL A 224 -4.48 -3.41 -1.41
N GLU A 225 -3.30 -2.83 -1.57
CA GLU A 225 -2.54 -2.23 -0.47
C GLU A 225 -3.15 -0.94 0.07
N ASN A 226 -2.86 -0.63 1.34
CA ASN A 226 -3.31 0.59 2.03
C ASN A 226 -4.84 0.75 2.08
N ASP A 227 -5.58 -0.32 2.37
CA ASP A 227 -7.02 -0.23 2.64
C ASP A 227 -7.26 0.31 4.06
N TRP A 228 -7.44 1.62 4.16
CA TRP A 228 -7.64 2.29 5.44
C TRP A 228 -9.10 2.27 5.89
N HIS A 229 -9.26 1.97 7.17
CA HIS A 229 -10.53 1.96 7.88
C HIS A 229 -10.53 2.99 9.01
N ALA A 230 -11.72 3.47 9.35
CA ALA A 230 -11.94 4.35 10.49
C ALA A 230 -13.26 3.95 11.17
N ALA A 231 -13.22 3.68 12.47
CA ALA A 231 -14.41 3.30 13.24
C ALA A 231 -14.34 3.83 14.67
N PRO A 232 -15.48 4.18 15.29
CA PRO A 232 -15.55 4.38 16.73
C PRO A 232 -14.90 3.19 17.45
N LEU A 233 -14.07 3.45 18.46
CA LEU A 233 -13.25 2.42 19.09
C LEU A 233 -14.12 1.31 19.72
N ARG A 234 -15.32 1.63 20.19
CA ARG A 234 -16.28 0.66 20.74
C ARG A 234 -16.92 -0.27 19.70
N ASP A 235 -16.86 0.09 18.42
CA ASP A 235 -17.34 -0.74 17.31
C ASP A 235 -16.29 -1.78 16.88
N THR A 236 -15.07 -1.69 17.42
CA THR A 236 -13.97 -2.64 17.18
C THR A 236 -14.02 -3.84 18.15
N ALA A 237 -12.91 -4.58 18.27
CA ALA A 237 -12.75 -5.63 19.27
C ALA A 237 -12.69 -5.11 20.72
N LEU A 238 -12.45 -3.80 20.95
CA LEU A 238 -12.40 -3.22 22.30
C LEU A 238 -13.79 -3.01 22.92
N ARG A 239 -14.30 -4.04 23.59
CA ARG A 239 -15.57 -4.05 24.33
C ARG A 239 -15.48 -3.38 25.70
N ASP A 240 -16.55 -2.66 26.04
CA ASP A 240 -16.77 -2.15 27.39
C ASP A 240 -17.16 -3.29 28.34
N ARG A 241 -16.34 -3.51 29.37
CA ARG A 241 -16.56 -4.55 30.40
C ARG A 241 -17.34 -4.02 31.61
N ASN A 242 -17.74 -2.76 31.59
CA ASN A 242 -18.26 -1.99 32.71
C ASN A 242 -17.28 -1.98 33.89
N PHE A 243 -16.29 -1.08 33.86
CA PHE A 243 -15.24 -0.98 34.89
C PHE A 243 -15.76 -0.57 36.27
N ASP A 244 -16.95 0.00 36.36
CA ASP A 244 -17.60 0.30 37.65
C ASP A 244 -17.97 -0.99 38.39
N ILE A 245 -18.40 -2.02 37.65
CA ILE A 245 -18.78 -3.33 38.19
C ILE A 245 -17.58 -4.28 38.22
N ASN A 246 -16.75 -4.24 37.17
CA ASN A 246 -15.61 -5.13 36.97
C ASN A 246 -14.30 -4.33 36.90
N PRO A 247 -13.84 -3.73 38.02
CA PRO A 247 -12.59 -2.98 38.05
C PRO A 247 -11.39 -3.91 37.80
N GLY A 248 -10.31 -3.34 37.25
CA GLY A 248 -9.07 -4.06 36.97
C GLY A 248 -8.78 -4.18 35.47
N MET A 249 -7.79 -5.00 35.12
CA MET A 249 -7.28 -5.14 33.75
C MET A 249 -8.23 -5.91 32.86
N SER A 250 -8.45 -5.39 31.65
CA SER A 250 -9.29 -6.01 30.63
C SER A 250 -8.44 -6.89 29.70
N SER A 251 -8.94 -8.07 29.33
CA SER A 251 -8.43 -8.84 28.19
C SER A 251 -9.03 -8.38 26.85
N SER A 252 -9.96 -7.44 26.89
CA SER A 252 -10.53 -6.80 25.70
C SER A 252 -9.50 -5.85 25.10
N ARG A 253 -9.12 -6.08 23.83
CA ARG A 253 -8.14 -5.29 23.08
C ARG A 253 -8.39 -5.33 21.57
N VAL A 254 -7.86 -4.34 20.86
CA VAL A 254 -7.63 -4.43 19.41
C VAL A 254 -6.15 -4.71 19.22
N ALA A 255 -5.79 -5.69 18.42
CA ALA A 255 -4.40 -6.00 18.10
C ALA A 255 -4.24 -6.26 16.61
N GLN A 256 -3.11 -5.83 16.05
CA GLN A 256 -2.69 -6.12 14.68
C GLN A 256 -1.25 -6.61 14.70
N GLN A 257 -0.92 -7.53 13.80
CA GLN A 257 0.39 -8.17 13.76
C GLN A 257 0.83 -8.55 12.34
N SER A 258 2.14 -8.62 12.13
CA SER A 258 2.75 -9.26 10.96
C SER A 258 3.50 -10.51 11.38
N PRO A 259 3.27 -11.68 10.77
CA PRO A 259 3.91 -12.93 11.19
C PRO A 259 5.29 -13.19 10.55
N SER A 260 5.73 -12.39 9.56
CA SER A 260 6.93 -12.69 8.76
C SER A 260 7.54 -11.44 8.10
N THR A 261 8.44 -11.61 7.13
CA THR A 261 9.19 -10.54 6.45
C THR A 261 8.33 -9.63 5.59
N TRP A 262 7.14 -10.05 5.14
CA TRP A 262 6.13 -9.15 4.59
C TRP A 262 5.49 -8.32 5.71
N SER A 263 6.27 -7.37 6.22
CA SER A 263 5.95 -6.47 7.33
C SER A 263 4.66 -5.66 7.14
N THR A 264 4.19 -5.46 5.91
CA THR A 264 2.94 -4.74 5.60
C THR A 264 1.98 -5.59 4.75
N GLY A 265 2.17 -6.92 4.72
CA GLY A 265 1.45 -7.82 3.82
C GLY A 265 0.06 -8.28 4.30
N ARG A 266 -0.34 -7.91 5.51
CA ARG A 266 -1.69 -8.19 6.07
C ARG A 266 -2.31 -6.95 6.70
N HIS A 267 -1.53 -6.27 7.53
CA HIS A 267 -1.91 -5.06 8.24
C HIS A 267 -0.77 -4.05 8.19
N GLN A 268 -1.07 -2.78 8.38
CA GLN A 268 -0.03 -1.75 8.51
C GLN A 268 0.56 -1.72 9.94
N PRO A 269 1.87 -1.48 10.09
CA PRO A 269 2.54 -1.26 11.39
C PRO A 269 2.18 0.10 12.03
N ASP A 270 1.19 0.79 11.46
CA ASP A 270 0.74 2.12 11.80
C ASP A 270 -0.72 2.09 12.23
N GLY A 271 -1.08 3.01 13.12
CA GLY A 271 -2.47 3.27 13.48
C GLY A 271 -2.62 4.67 14.06
N VAL A 272 -3.87 5.16 14.11
CA VAL A 272 -4.19 6.48 14.66
C VAL A 272 -5.36 6.38 15.63
N LEU A 273 -5.22 7.01 16.79
CA LEU A 273 -6.34 7.27 17.70
C LEU A 273 -6.66 8.76 17.67
N GLU A 274 -7.90 9.09 17.33
CA GLU A 274 -8.48 10.42 17.46
C GLU A 274 -9.40 10.42 18.68
N VAL A 275 -9.06 11.23 19.67
CA VAL A 275 -9.78 11.32 20.95
C VAL A 275 -10.52 12.66 21.00
N SER A 276 -11.84 12.57 21.05
CA SER A 276 -12.71 13.72 21.33
C SER A 276 -12.99 13.82 22.82
N SER A 277 -13.22 15.05 23.29
CA SER A 277 -13.62 15.32 24.66
C SER A 277 -15.11 15.03 24.86
N ALA A 278 -15.48 14.47 26.02
CA ALA A 278 -16.86 14.37 26.48
C ALA A 278 -17.43 15.75 26.84
N SER A 279 -16.59 16.67 27.30
CA SER A 279 -16.95 18.06 27.60
C SER A 279 -16.90 18.98 26.38
N THR A 280 -17.86 19.89 26.28
CA THR A 280 -17.87 20.92 25.23
C THR A 280 -16.74 21.95 25.41
N GLY A 281 -16.09 22.35 24.32
CA GLY A 281 -15.05 23.38 24.32
C GLY A 281 -13.63 22.91 24.65
N VAL A 282 -13.42 21.61 24.92
CA VAL A 282 -12.07 21.02 24.99
C VAL A 282 -11.72 20.45 23.61
N PRO A 283 -10.61 20.90 22.97
CA PRO A 283 -10.22 20.42 21.65
C PRO A 283 -9.88 18.93 21.65
N ALA A 284 -10.22 18.21 20.57
CA ALA A 284 -9.74 16.85 20.34
C ALA A 284 -8.20 16.80 20.27
N PHE A 285 -7.63 15.61 20.43
CA PHE A 285 -6.24 15.34 20.10
C PHE A 285 -6.12 14.01 19.36
N SER A 286 -5.03 13.83 18.64
CA SER A 286 -4.76 12.59 17.91
C SER A 286 -3.34 12.10 18.14
N VAL A 287 -3.18 10.79 18.18
CA VAL A 287 -1.90 10.09 18.31
C VAL A 287 -1.77 9.09 17.16
N MET A 288 -0.64 9.12 16.47
CA MET A 288 -0.28 8.13 15.46
C MET A 288 0.99 7.40 15.89
N TRP A 289 1.08 6.10 15.64
CA TRP A 289 2.30 5.30 15.84
C TRP A 289 2.75 4.62 14.55
N GLN A 290 4.00 4.19 14.52
CA GLN A 290 4.64 3.45 13.43
C GLN A 290 5.73 2.54 13.99
N ILE A 291 5.61 1.23 13.78
CA ILE A 291 6.68 0.26 14.08
C ILE A 291 7.70 0.26 12.93
N GLU A 292 8.97 0.50 13.23
CA GLU A 292 10.05 0.58 12.23
C GLU A 292 10.76 -0.78 12.10
N HIS A 293 10.08 -1.77 11.51
CA HIS A 293 10.63 -3.12 11.35
C HIS A 293 10.24 -3.82 10.04
N ASN A 294 11.21 -4.50 9.42
CA ASN A 294 11.11 -5.27 8.17
C ASN A 294 10.84 -6.77 8.40
N GLY A 295 10.24 -7.11 9.54
CA GLY A 295 9.99 -8.48 9.98
C GLY A 295 8.70 -8.56 10.80
N PRO A 296 8.58 -9.56 11.68
CA PRO A 296 7.38 -9.74 12.48
C PRO A 296 7.24 -8.71 13.61
N TRP A 297 6.02 -8.24 13.86
CA TRP A 297 5.71 -7.19 14.84
C TRP A 297 4.26 -7.28 15.32
N GLU A 298 3.95 -6.60 16.42
CA GLU A 298 2.59 -6.44 16.94
C GLU A 298 2.37 -5.03 17.50
N TRP A 299 1.17 -4.47 17.29
CA TRP A 299 0.66 -3.38 18.12
C TRP A 299 -0.72 -3.69 18.66
N GLU A 300 -1.04 -3.13 19.82
CA GLU A 300 -2.34 -3.26 20.46
C GLU A 300 -2.85 -1.94 21.06
N VAL A 301 -4.17 -1.81 21.10
CA VAL A 301 -4.92 -0.76 21.79
C VAL A 301 -5.81 -1.42 22.83
N GLY A 302 -5.64 -1.02 24.08
CA GLY A 302 -6.39 -1.53 25.21
C GLY A 302 -6.95 -0.44 26.12
N GLU A 303 -7.76 -0.87 27.09
CA GLU A 303 -8.38 -0.01 28.10
C GLU A 303 -8.26 -0.65 29.48
N ASP A 304 -7.87 0.15 30.46
CA ASP A 304 -7.94 -0.22 31.88
C ASP A 304 -8.84 0.75 32.64
N GLY A 305 -9.03 0.51 33.94
CA GLY A 305 -9.80 1.36 34.85
C GLY A 305 -9.39 2.85 35.01
N PRO A 306 -8.43 3.41 34.25
CA PRO A 306 -8.26 4.86 34.11
C PRO A 306 -8.16 5.40 32.67
N GLY A 307 -8.22 4.59 31.60
CA GLY A 307 -8.11 5.11 30.23
C GLY A 307 -7.41 4.19 29.21
N LEU A 308 -7.17 4.76 28.03
CA LEU A 308 -6.64 4.09 26.85
C LEU A 308 -5.11 4.05 26.81
N HIS A 309 -4.57 2.98 26.23
CA HIS A 309 -3.15 2.80 25.98
C HIS A 309 -2.87 2.15 24.63
N VAL A 310 -1.66 2.39 24.13
CA VAL A 310 -1.09 1.75 22.93
C VAL A 310 0.21 1.05 23.32
N VAL A 311 0.34 -0.23 22.97
CA VAL A 311 1.59 -0.99 23.18
C VAL A 311 2.07 -1.50 21.83
N CYS A 312 3.39 -1.45 21.59
CA CYS A 312 4.00 -1.94 20.36
C CYS A 312 5.23 -2.79 20.67
N PHE A 313 5.33 -3.90 19.95
CA PHE A 313 6.40 -4.89 20.04
C PHE A 313 7.06 -5.11 18.68
N GLY A 314 8.32 -5.54 18.73
CA GLY A 314 8.87 -6.33 17.63
C GLY A 314 8.32 -7.77 17.70
N PRO A 315 9.11 -8.79 17.33
CA PRO A 315 8.68 -10.16 17.53
C PRO A 315 8.61 -10.52 19.02
N GLU A 316 7.62 -11.33 19.39
CA GLU A 316 7.42 -11.88 20.75
C GLU A 316 7.09 -13.39 20.71
N ASN A 317 6.94 -14.03 21.87
CA ASN A 317 6.87 -15.49 21.94
C ASN A 317 5.56 -16.09 21.42
N GLU A 318 4.41 -15.51 21.72
CA GLU A 318 3.10 -16.13 21.48
C GLU A 318 2.68 -16.09 20.00
N ASP A 319 2.90 -15.00 19.28
CA ASP A 319 2.61 -14.90 17.85
C ASP A 319 3.82 -15.26 16.97
N HIS A 320 5.04 -15.03 17.45
CA HIS A 320 6.24 -15.11 16.60
C HIS A 320 7.26 -16.17 17.04
N GLN A 321 6.97 -16.92 18.10
CA GLN A 321 7.90 -17.91 18.68
C GLN A 321 9.27 -17.30 18.99
N TRP A 322 9.29 -16.02 19.36
CA TRP A 322 10.50 -15.30 19.68
C TRP A 322 10.84 -15.42 21.17
N PHE A 323 12.07 -15.81 21.47
CA PHE A 323 12.69 -15.59 22.77
C PHE A 323 14.19 -15.41 22.61
N THR A 324 14.83 -14.80 23.59
CA THR A 324 16.29 -14.65 23.63
C THR A 324 16.82 -14.88 25.04
N ASP A 325 18.01 -15.47 25.16
CA ASP A 325 18.72 -15.55 26.44
C ASP A 325 19.74 -14.41 26.51
N LEU A 326 19.62 -13.56 27.53
CA LEU A 326 20.48 -12.40 27.72
C LEU A 326 21.96 -12.76 28.02
N ARG A 327 22.28 -14.05 28.20
CA ARG A 327 23.68 -14.53 28.23
C ARG A 327 24.44 -14.25 26.94
N ASP A 328 23.72 -14.19 25.81
CA ASP A 328 24.31 -13.98 24.48
C ASP A 328 24.58 -12.48 24.20
N GLY A 329 24.21 -11.61 25.13
CA GLY A 329 24.43 -10.18 25.08
C GLY A 329 23.14 -9.38 25.36
N PRO A 330 23.25 -8.04 25.39
CA PRO A 330 22.10 -7.17 25.56
C PRO A 330 21.16 -7.31 24.36
N PHE A 331 19.85 -7.34 24.64
CA PHE A 331 18.82 -7.22 23.61
C PHE A 331 18.42 -5.75 23.43
N VAL A 332 18.14 -5.36 22.19
CA VAL A 332 17.55 -4.05 21.85
C VAL A 332 16.29 -4.32 21.06
N SER A 333 15.15 -3.73 21.43
CA SER A 333 13.89 -3.88 20.70
C SER A 333 13.90 -3.10 19.38
N VAL A 334 12.96 -3.39 18.48
CA VAL A 334 12.84 -2.63 17.22
C VAL A 334 12.31 -1.21 17.50
N PRO A 335 12.70 -0.18 16.75
CA PRO A 335 12.26 1.19 17.05
C PRO A 335 10.77 1.41 16.73
N VAL A 336 10.12 2.30 17.48
CA VAL A 336 8.75 2.76 17.23
C VAL A 336 8.73 4.28 17.26
N SER A 337 8.14 4.91 16.25
CA SER A 337 7.86 6.35 16.26
C SER A 337 6.40 6.58 16.63
N PHE A 338 6.12 7.61 17.44
CA PHE A 338 4.76 8.12 17.63
C PHE A 338 4.72 9.64 17.51
N SER A 339 3.62 10.18 16.99
CA SER A 339 3.31 11.60 16.94
C SER A 339 2.08 11.92 17.77
N ILE A 340 2.01 13.14 18.28
CA ILE A 340 0.83 13.63 18.99
C ILE A 340 0.57 15.09 18.64
N ALA A 341 -0.69 15.45 18.40
CA ALA A 341 -1.09 16.84 18.16
C ALA A 341 -2.53 17.09 18.62
N ALA A 342 -2.84 18.35 18.94
CA ALA A 342 -4.22 18.79 19.07
C ALA A 342 -4.91 18.81 17.70
N GLY A 343 -6.19 18.47 17.68
CA GLY A 343 -7.03 18.38 16.49
C GLY A 343 -7.26 16.95 16.00
N ASP A 344 -7.62 16.87 14.73
CA ASP A 344 -8.01 15.63 14.06
C ASP A 344 -6.82 14.72 13.73
N TRP A 345 -7.14 13.51 13.28
CA TRP A 345 -6.17 12.49 12.88
C TRP A 345 -5.16 12.99 11.83
N GLN A 346 -5.56 13.90 10.93
CA GLN A 346 -4.69 14.45 9.89
C GLN A 346 -3.53 15.26 10.45
N ARG A 347 -3.70 15.87 11.64
CA ARG A 347 -2.60 16.56 12.35
C ARG A 347 -1.54 15.58 12.83
N ALA A 348 -1.94 14.41 13.34
CA ALA A 348 -1.00 13.37 13.73
C ALA A 348 -0.25 12.80 12.51
N VAL A 349 -0.95 12.58 11.39
CA VAL A 349 -0.35 12.14 10.11
C VAL A 349 0.64 13.18 9.57
N THR A 350 0.31 14.47 9.69
CA THR A 350 1.22 15.57 9.32
C THR A 350 2.55 15.48 10.09
N GLU A 351 2.49 15.36 11.42
CA GLU A 351 3.69 15.27 12.26
C GLU A 351 4.46 13.97 11.99
N MET A 352 3.78 12.85 11.74
CA MET A 352 4.42 11.59 11.36
C MET A 352 5.11 11.69 9.99
N THR A 353 4.51 12.39 9.03
CA THR A 353 5.13 12.67 7.72
C THR A 353 6.42 13.48 7.87
N LEU A 354 6.42 14.49 8.74
CA LEU A 354 7.63 15.26 9.04
C LEU A 354 8.69 14.44 9.78
N GLN A 355 8.27 13.58 10.71
CA GLN A 355 9.14 12.62 11.41
C GLN A 355 9.83 11.67 10.42
N ARG A 356 9.07 11.07 9.50
CA ARG A 356 9.55 10.22 8.41
C ARG A 356 10.63 10.93 7.57
N ARG A 357 10.38 12.18 7.15
CA ARG A 357 11.39 13.00 6.45
C ARG A 357 12.65 13.21 7.27
N ALA A 358 12.51 13.51 8.57
CA ALA A 358 13.64 13.71 9.47
C ALA A 358 14.47 12.41 9.64
N LEU A 359 13.81 11.27 9.81
CA LEU A 359 14.46 9.95 9.88
C LEU A 359 15.25 9.65 8.61
N ARG A 360 14.65 9.87 7.43
CA ARG A 360 15.32 9.62 6.15
C ARG A 360 16.52 10.55 5.92
N ARG A 361 16.39 11.84 6.26
CA ARG A 361 17.50 12.81 6.20
C ARG A 361 18.62 12.45 7.19
N ALA A 362 18.25 12.03 8.40
CA ALA A 362 19.20 11.57 9.42
C ALA A 362 19.97 10.34 8.96
N LYS A 363 19.26 9.34 8.44
CA LYS A 363 19.87 8.11 7.92
C LYS A 363 20.76 8.39 6.71
N ALA A 364 20.35 9.27 5.80
CA ALA A 364 21.18 9.66 4.67
C ALA A 364 22.48 10.35 5.09
N ALA A 365 22.46 11.18 6.13
CA ALA A 365 23.69 11.78 6.65
C ALA A 365 24.60 10.77 7.35
N GLU A 366 24.04 9.85 8.14
CA GLU A 366 24.77 8.73 8.76
C GLU A 366 25.50 7.89 7.70
N LEU A 367 24.85 7.68 6.56
CA LEU A 367 25.38 6.92 5.42
C LEU A 367 26.24 7.76 4.46
N GLY A 368 26.47 9.05 4.74
CA GLY A 368 27.30 9.94 3.91
C GLY A 368 26.71 10.30 2.54
N ARG A 369 25.38 10.26 2.38
CA ARG A 369 24.66 10.36 1.09
C ARG A 369 23.62 11.49 1.03
N THR A 370 23.76 12.55 1.84
CA THR A 370 22.79 13.66 1.88
C THR A 370 22.61 14.34 0.53
N THR A 371 23.69 14.63 -0.20
CA THR A 371 23.61 15.26 -1.53
C THR A 371 22.96 14.34 -2.56
N GLN A 372 23.27 13.05 -2.50
CA GLN A 372 22.72 12.04 -3.41
C GLN A 372 21.23 11.85 -3.17
N LEU A 373 20.79 11.81 -1.90
CA LEU A 373 19.37 11.78 -1.54
C LEU A 373 18.58 12.92 -2.22
N GLU A 374 19.09 14.16 -2.16
CA GLU A 374 18.41 15.30 -2.79
C GLU A 374 18.41 15.21 -4.32
N ARG A 375 19.48 14.68 -4.92
CA ARG A 375 19.53 14.45 -6.37
C ARG A 375 18.53 13.37 -6.80
N THR A 376 18.56 12.20 -6.17
CA THR A 376 17.71 11.05 -6.52
C THR A 376 16.23 11.35 -6.29
N ARG A 377 15.88 12.22 -5.33
CA ARG A 377 14.51 12.72 -5.09
C ARG A 377 13.87 13.47 -6.25
N SER A 378 14.60 13.84 -7.30
CA SER A 378 14.05 14.55 -8.47
C SER A 378 13.88 13.68 -9.74
N LEU A 379 14.39 12.45 -9.71
CA LEU A 379 14.45 11.56 -10.88
C LEU A 379 13.12 10.85 -11.16
N ILE A 380 12.74 10.77 -12.43
CA ILE A 380 11.57 10.03 -12.91
C ILE A 380 12.04 8.73 -13.54
N VAL A 381 11.41 7.63 -13.15
CA VAL A 381 11.73 6.31 -13.67
C VAL A 381 10.66 5.91 -14.68
N TYR A 382 11.10 5.38 -15.81
CA TYR A 382 10.28 4.55 -16.69
C TYR A 382 10.66 3.09 -16.45
N ASN A 383 9.68 2.21 -16.27
CA ASN A 383 9.85 0.78 -16.05
C ASN A 383 9.06 0.00 -17.11
N ASP A 384 9.67 -1.02 -17.69
CA ASP A 384 9.15 -1.81 -18.83
C ASP A 384 8.20 -2.96 -18.41
N TYR A 385 7.87 -3.12 -17.13
CA TYR A 385 7.07 -4.26 -16.64
C TYR A 385 5.56 -4.02 -16.75
N MET A 386 5.05 -3.11 -15.92
CA MET A 386 3.63 -3.04 -15.56
C MET A 386 2.79 -2.53 -16.72
N ASN A 387 1.83 -3.32 -17.20
CA ASN A 387 1.05 -3.00 -18.40
C ASN A 387 1.94 -2.74 -19.65
N THR A 388 3.11 -3.40 -19.73
CA THR A 388 4.06 -3.29 -20.84
C THR A 388 4.59 -4.67 -21.25
N LEU A 389 5.81 -5.07 -20.83
CA LEU A 389 6.48 -6.29 -21.28
C LEU A 389 6.30 -7.50 -20.36
N PHE A 390 5.87 -7.33 -19.11
CA PHE A 390 5.59 -8.42 -18.15
C PHE A 390 6.65 -9.54 -18.12
N GLY A 391 7.93 -9.17 -18.08
CA GLY A 391 9.02 -10.13 -17.94
C GLY A 391 9.63 -10.65 -19.24
N ASP A 392 9.30 -10.05 -20.40
CA ASP A 392 9.88 -10.41 -21.71
C ASP A 392 10.71 -9.28 -22.37
N PRO A 393 11.74 -8.70 -21.69
CA PRO A 393 12.62 -7.72 -22.33
C PRO A 393 13.44 -8.36 -23.45
N ARG A 394 13.40 -7.76 -24.64
CA ARG A 394 14.15 -8.17 -25.85
C ARG A 394 14.74 -6.95 -26.54
N LEU A 395 15.87 -7.12 -27.25
CA LEU A 395 16.55 -6.00 -27.91
C LEU A 395 15.61 -5.17 -28.81
N GLU A 396 14.76 -5.84 -29.56
CA GLU A 396 13.79 -5.25 -30.50
C GLU A 396 12.63 -4.51 -29.82
N THR A 397 12.26 -4.87 -28.59
CA THR A 397 11.21 -4.19 -27.81
C THR A 397 11.80 -3.08 -26.96
N GLU A 398 12.98 -3.28 -26.37
CA GLU A 398 13.64 -2.29 -25.51
C GLU A 398 14.06 -1.02 -26.26
N LEU A 399 14.66 -1.15 -27.45
CA LEU A 399 15.21 0.02 -28.16
C LEU A 399 14.15 1.09 -28.50
N PRO A 400 12.95 0.73 -29.02
CA PRO A 400 11.85 1.67 -29.16
C PRO A 400 11.40 2.30 -27.83
N LEU A 401 11.25 1.51 -26.77
CA LEU A 401 10.82 1.99 -25.45
C LEU A 401 11.83 2.99 -24.86
N ILE A 402 13.13 2.71 -24.95
CA ILE A 402 14.20 3.64 -24.52
C ILE A 402 14.04 5.00 -25.20
N LYS A 403 13.76 5.01 -26.51
CA LYS A 403 13.55 6.25 -27.27
C LYS A 403 12.26 6.96 -26.84
N GLY A 404 11.19 6.21 -26.59
CA GLY A 404 9.90 6.74 -26.13
C GLY A 404 9.98 7.35 -24.73
N ALA A 405 10.58 6.64 -23.77
CA ALA A 405 10.80 7.09 -22.40
C ALA A 405 11.65 8.38 -22.35
N ALA A 406 12.73 8.44 -23.14
CA ALA A 406 13.55 9.64 -23.25
C ALA A 406 12.76 10.84 -23.80
N LYS A 407 11.91 10.61 -24.82
CA LYS A 407 11.03 11.65 -25.34
C LYS A 407 10.00 12.12 -24.32
N ALA A 408 9.55 11.25 -23.43
CA ALA A 408 8.58 11.58 -22.37
C ALA A 408 9.21 12.37 -21.21
N GLY A 409 10.54 12.31 -21.06
CA GLY A 409 11.29 13.04 -20.04
C GLY A 409 11.65 12.21 -18.80
N ALA A 410 11.70 10.87 -18.94
CA ALA A 410 12.25 10.00 -17.91
C ALA A 410 13.76 10.23 -17.72
N ASP A 411 14.24 10.07 -16.49
CA ASP A 411 15.66 10.18 -16.13
C ASP A 411 16.32 8.81 -15.97
N VAL A 412 15.52 7.76 -15.71
CA VAL A 412 15.96 6.37 -15.56
C VAL A 412 15.09 5.48 -16.44
N PHE A 413 15.73 4.53 -17.13
CA PHE A 413 15.05 3.45 -17.85
C PHE A 413 15.36 2.12 -17.15
N CYS A 414 14.37 1.54 -16.49
CA CYS A 414 14.48 0.28 -15.77
C CYS A 414 14.04 -0.88 -16.66
N ILE A 415 14.98 -1.81 -16.92
CA ILE A 415 14.67 -3.12 -17.48
C ILE A 415 14.31 -4.04 -16.31
N ASP A 416 13.05 -4.42 -16.23
CA ASP A 416 12.50 -5.20 -15.11
C ASP A 416 12.75 -6.72 -15.32
N ALA A 417 11.98 -7.58 -14.67
CA ALA A 417 12.21 -9.02 -14.62
C ALA A 417 12.47 -9.68 -16.00
N GLY A 418 13.23 -10.78 -15.98
CA GLY A 418 13.49 -11.57 -17.19
C GLY A 418 14.76 -11.21 -17.98
N TRP A 419 15.44 -10.10 -17.68
CA TRP A 419 16.70 -9.72 -18.37
C TRP A 419 17.83 -10.77 -18.26
N TYR A 420 17.74 -11.69 -17.29
CA TYR A 420 18.69 -12.78 -17.05
C TYR A 420 18.25 -14.12 -17.65
N ASP A 421 17.02 -14.25 -18.13
CA ASP A 421 16.46 -15.52 -18.57
C ASP A 421 16.93 -15.91 -19.98
N SER A 422 17.68 -17.01 -20.07
CA SER A 422 18.13 -17.60 -21.34
C SER A 422 17.27 -18.78 -21.80
N THR A 423 16.16 -19.07 -21.11
CA THR A 423 15.30 -20.23 -21.35
C THR A 423 13.98 -19.89 -22.05
N ASP A 424 13.70 -18.60 -22.26
CA ASP A 424 12.47 -18.07 -22.88
C ASP A 424 11.18 -18.55 -22.17
N GLY A 425 11.10 -18.30 -20.87
CA GLY A 425 9.90 -18.58 -20.06
C GLY A 425 10.19 -19.13 -18.66
N GLY A 426 11.46 -19.34 -18.31
CA GLY A 426 11.90 -19.85 -17.01
C GLY A 426 12.39 -18.78 -16.03
N TRP A 427 12.17 -17.50 -16.30
CA TRP A 427 12.71 -16.41 -15.48
C TRP A 427 12.34 -16.54 -13.99
N TRP A 428 11.14 -17.02 -13.66
CA TRP A 428 10.63 -17.06 -12.29
C TRP A 428 11.47 -17.88 -11.29
N ASP A 429 11.96 -19.05 -11.68
CA ASP A 429 12.66 -20.01 -10.80
C ASP A 429 14.13 -20.26 -11.22
N MET A 430 14.64 -19.43 -12.14
CA MET A 430 16.06 -19.34 -12.54
C MET A 430 16.80 -18.18 -11.86
N VAL A 431 16.11 -17.39 -11.01
CA VAL A 431 16.68 -16.21 -10.34
C VAL A 431 17.90 -16.56 -9.49
N GLY A 432 18.80 -15.60 -9.28
CA GLY A 432 19.92 -15.74 -8.36
C GLY A 432 21.31 -15.66 -9.01
N GLU A 433 21.51 -16.17 -10.23
CA GLU A 433 22.83 -16.05 -10.88
C GLU A 433 23.08 -14.62 -11.41
N TRP A 434 21.99 -13.94 -11.80
CA TRP A 434 21.98 -12.53 -12.24
C TRP A 434 22.99 -12.26 -13.36
N GLN A 435 23.13 -13.20 -14.29
CA GLN A 435 23.88 -13.04 -15.53
C GLN A 435 22.96 -12.55 -16.65
N PRO A 436 23.41 -11.66 -17.54
CA PRO A 436 22.60 -11.24 -18.67
C PRO A 436 22.18 -12.42 -19.54
N SER A 437 20.94 -12.39 -20.02
CA SER A 437 20.43 -13.38 -20.97
C SER A 437 21.33 -13.48 -22.21
N THR A 438 21.59 -14.71 -22.64
CA THR A 438 22.45 -15.01 -23.79
C THR A 438 21.73 -14.94 -25.14
N ASN A 439 20.39 -14.95 -25.14
CA ASN A 439 19.57 -14.98 -26.35
C ASN A 439 18.66 -13.73 -26.52
N ARG A 440 18.23 -13.06 -25.44
CA ARG A 440 17.29 -11.92 -25.51
C ARG A 440 17.87 -10.62 -26.08
N PHE A 441 19.19 -10.41 -25.95
CA PHE A 441 19.84 -9.14 -26.30
C PHE A 441 20.76 -9.20 -27.52
N GLY A 442 20.69 -10.30 -28.28
CA GLY A 442 21.48 -10.53 -29.49
C GLY A 442 22.97 -10.28 -29.28
N LYS A 443 23.66 -9.81 -30.33
CA LYS A 443 25.10 -9.50 -30.28
C LYS A 443 25.43 -8.24 -29.47
N ALA A 444 24.46 -7.37 -29.25
CA ALA A 444 24.66 -6.13 -28.51
C ALA A 444 24.81 -6.41 -27.01
N GLY A 445 24.12 -7.43 -26.49
CA GLY A 445 24.08 -7.77 -25.08
C GLY A 445 23.47 -6.65 -24.23
N LEU A 446 23.40 -6.90 -22.92
CA LEU A 446 22.95 -5.89 -21.95
C LEU A 446 23.83 -4.63 -21.97
N ALA A 447 25.14 -4.77 -22.22
CA ALA A 447 26.05 -3.63 -22.36
C ALA A 447 25.70 -2.71 -23.54
N GLY A 448 25.15 -3.27 -24.62
CA GLY A 448 24.65 -2.50 -25.77
C GLY A 448 23.40 -1.69 -25.41
N LEU A 449 22.45 -2.30 -24.69
CA LEU A 449 21.26 -1.61 -24.17
C LEU A 449 21.65 -0.52 -23.16
N ALA A 450 22.54 -0.82 -22.22
CA ALA A 450 23.07 0.15 -21.27
C ALA A 450 23.65 1.39 -21.96
N ARG A 451 24.38 1.20 -23.08
CA ARG A 451 24.89 2.29 -23.91
C ARG A 451 23.77 3.06 -24.61
N ALA A 452 22.75 2.38 -25.12
CA ALA A 452 21.60 3.02 -25.75
C ALA A 452 20.83 3.92 -24.77
N VAL A 453 20.60 3.45 -23.54
CA VAL A 453 19.98 4.22 -22.45
C VAL A 453 20.80 5.50 -22.16
N ARG A 454 22.11 5.37 -21.98
CA ARG A 454 23.00 6.53 -21.74
C ARG A 454 23.06 7.51 -22.90
N ASN A 455 23.08 7.02 -24.15
CA ASN A 455 23.06 7.88 -25.34
C ASN A 455 21.78 8.71 -25.47
N HIS A 456 20.69 8.29 -24.81
CA HIS A 456 19.45 9.05 -24.72
C HIS A 456 19.35 9.90 -23.43
N GLY A 457 20.43 10.00 -22.65
CA GLY A 457 20.51 10.87 -21.48
C GLY A 457 19.90 10.29 -20.20
N MET A 458 19.58 8.99 -20.16
CA MET A 458 19.00 8.32 -19.01
C MET A 458 20.02 7.43 -18.28
N GLY A 459 19.77 7.14 -17.00
CA GLY A 459 20.45 6.08 -16.24
C GLY A 459 19.84 4.70 -16.51
N LEU A 460 20.68 3.66 -16.56
CA LEU A 460 20.20 2.28 -16.63
C LEU A 460 19.69 1.85 -15.25
N GLY A 461 18.47 1.31 -15.22
CA GLY A 461 17.90 0.60 -14.09
C GLY A 461 17.77 -0.90 -14.37
N LEU A 462 17.92 -1.73 -13.33
CA LEU A 462 17.65 -3.16 -13.39
C LEU A 462 16.79 -3.63 -12.21
N TRP A 463 15.87 -4.55 -12.48
CA TRP A 463 15.18 -5.32 -11.43
C TRP A 463 16.09 -6.43 -10.89
N LEU A 464 16.04 -6.64 -9.58
CA LEU A 464 16.79 -7.65 -8.84
C LEU A 464 15.95 -8.13 -7.65
N GLU A 465 16.00 -9.42 -7.33
CA GLU A 465 15.41 -9.97 -6.12
C GLU A 465 16.52 -10.54 -5.22
N PRO A 466 17.19 -9.68 -4.42
CA PRO A 466 18.48 -10.02 -3.80
C PRO A 466 18.38 -11.13 -2.74
N GLU A 467 17.20 -11.41 -2.20
CA GLU A 467 17.00 -12.29 -1.05
C GLU A 467 16.66 -13.74 -1.42
N VAL A 468 16.66 -14.09 -2.71
CA VAL A 468 16.22 -15.41 -3.18
C VAL A 468 17.14 -16.04 -4.23
N ILE A 469 17.08 -17.37 -4.31
CA ILE A 469 17.68 -18.16 -5.39
C ILE A 469 16.61 -19.14 -5.89
N GLY A 470 16.37 -19.15 -7.20
CA GLY A 470 15.41 -20.06 -7.80
C GLY A 470 15.88 -21.51 -7.77
N VAL A 471 14.96 -22.47 -7.63
CA VAL A 471 15.31 -23.90 -7.51
C VAL A 471 16.03 -24.47 -8.74
N ARG A 472 15.86 -23.85 -9.91
CA ARG A 472 16.56 -24.24 -11.16
C ARG A 472 17.85 -23.45 -11.40
N SER A 473 18.11 -22.43 -10.57
CA SER A 473 19.35 -21.67 -10.63
C SER A 473 20.57 -22.56 -10.34
N PRO A 474 21.68 -22.45 -11.09
CA PRO A 474 22.92 -23.13 -10.75
C PRO A 474 23.40 -22.83 -9.31
N LEU A 475 23.08 -21.63 -8.81
CA LEU A 475 23.43 -21.21 -7.45
C LEU A 475 22.69 -21.97 -6.36
N ALA A 476 21.54 -22.58 -6.67
CA ALA A 476 20.84 -23.43 -5.73
C ALA A 476 21.74 -24.61 -5.31
N SER A 477 22.59 -25.12 -6.19
CA SER A 477 23.51 -26.23 -5.86
C SER A 477 24.90 -25.77 -5.43
N SER A 478 25.36 -24.59 -5.84
CA SER A 478 26.73 -24.16 -5.59
C SER A 478 26.92 -23.33 -4.33
N LEU A 479 25.89 -22.61 -3.86
CA LEU A 479 25.96 -21.89 -2.58
C LEU A 479 25.88 -22.90 -1.42
N PRO A 480 26.66 -22.68 -0.35
CA PRO A 480 26.63 -23.56 0.82
C PRO A 480 25.28 -23.47 1.54
N ASP A 481 24.90 -24.52 2.27
CA ASP A 481 23.61 -24.60 2.96
C ASP A 481 23.36 -23.45 3.94
N ASP A 482 24.41 -22.92 4.59
CA ASP A 482 24.29 -21.80 5.53
C ASP A 482 23.89 -20.49 4.85
N ALA A 483 24.05 -20.37 3.53
CA ALA A 483 23.60 -19.21 2.78
C ALA A 483 22.06 -19.11 2.71
N PHE A 484 21.34 -20.16 3.10
CA PHE A 484 19.89 -20.25 2.99
C PHE A 484 19.23 -20.26 4.37
N ILE A 485 18.01 -19.71 4.44
CA ILE A 485 17.14 -19.90 5.61
C ILE A 485 16.79 -21.38 5.68
N ARG A 486 17.02 -21.99 6.84
CA ARG A 486 16.72 -23.40 7.09
C ARG A 486 15.78 -23.57 8.27
N ARG A 487 14.85 -24.51 8.12
CA ARG A 487 13.93 -24.91 9.17
C ARG A 487 13.88 -26.43 9.25
N HIS A 488 14.07 -26.96 10.45
CA HIS A 488 14.13 -28.41 10.69
C HIS A 488 15.24 -29.11 9.89
N GLY A 489 16.33 -28.41 9.63
CA GLY A 489 17.46 -28.90 8.82
C GLY A 489 17.26 -28.81 7.30
N GLU A 490 16.08 -28.42 6.82
CA GLU A 490 15.78 -28.29 5.39
C GLU A 490 15.80 -26.82 4.95
N ARG A 491 16.22 -26.55 3.71
CA ARG A 491 16.16 -25.19 3.14
C ARG A 491 14.70 -24.79 2.95
N VAL A 492 14.35 -23.58 3.38
CA VAL A 492 13.01 -23.04 3.17
C VAL A 492 12.85 -22.65 1.70
N CYS A 493 11.92 -23.32 1.03
CA CYS A 493 11.52 -23.04 -0.34
C CYS A 493 10.05 -22.63 -0.36
N ASP A 494 9.75 -21.52 -1.02
CA ASP A 494 8.38 -21.09 -1.27
C ASP A 494 8.27 -20.66 -2.74
N SER A 495 7.17 -21.09 -3.39
CA SER A 495 6.89 -20.82 -4.81
C SER A 495 8.06 -21.09 -5.78
N GLY A 496 8.87 -22.13 -5.52
CA GLY A 496 10.02 -22.50 -6.36
C GLY A 496 11.28 -21.65 -6.15
N ARG A 497 11.38 -20.95 -5.02
CA ARG A 497 12.54 -20.12 -4.65
C ARG A 497 13.01 -20.45 -3.23
N PHE A 498 14.31 -20.65 -3.07
CA PHE A 498 14.97 -20.71 -1.76
C PHE A 498 15.26 -19.30 -1.26
N LEU A 499 15.03 -19.06 0.03
CA LEU A 499 15.35 -17.77 0.65
C LEU A 499 16.76 -17.76 1.21
N LEU A 500 17.51 -16.69 0.93
CA LEU A 500 18.84 -16.48 1.46
C LEU A 500 18.76 -16.03 2.92
N ASP A 501 19.70 -16.51 3.73
CA ASP A 501 19.87 -16.06 5.10
C ASP A 501 20.99 -15.03 5.20
N PHE A 502 20.60 -13.76 5.32
CA PHE A 502 21.55 -12.66 5.48
C PHE A 502 22.37 -12.72 6.75
N ARG A 503 22.10 -13.61 7.72
CA ARG A 503 23.03 -13.90 8.83
C ARG A 503 24.33 -14.53 8.31
N SER A 504 24.28 -15.29 7.22
CA SER A 504 25.46 -15.89 6.60
C SER A 504 26.29 -14.88 5.80
N GLN A 505 27.62 -14.96 5.95
CA GLN A 505 28.54 -14.19 5.13
C GLN A 505 28.49 -14.61 3.66
N SER A 506 28.29 -15.89 3.37
CA SER A 506 28.21 -16.43 2.00
C SER A 506 27.06 -15.80 1.21
N ALA A 507 25.90 -15.63 1.84
CA ALA A 507 24.76 -14.94 1.24
C ALA A 507 25.09 -13.46 0.95
N ARG A 508 25.61 -12.74 1.95
CA ARG A 508 25.98 -11.31 1.80
C ARG A 508 27.06 -11.08 0.75
N ASP A 509 28.06 -11.97 0.65
CA ASP A 509 29.14 -11.90 -0.34
C ASP A 509 28.60 -12.12 -1.75
N HIS A 510 27.72 -13.10 -1.93
CA HIS A 510 27.09 -13.38 -3.21
C HIS A 510 26.28 -12.17 -3.73
N VAL A 511 25.39 -11.63 -2.89
CA VAL A 511 24.53 -10.51 -3.28
C VAL A 511 25.37 -9.24 -3.46
N THR A 512 26.35 -8.99 -2.60
CA THR A 512 27.31 -7.87 -2.75
C THR A 512 28.06 -7.96 -4.07
N GLY A 513 28.67 -9.10 -4.37
CA GLY A 513 29.41 -9.29 -5.62
C GLY A 513 28.53 -9.17 -6.85
N THR A 514 27.25 -9.56 -6.76
CA THR A 514 26.27 -9.35 -7.83
C THR A 514 26.03 -7.87 -8.08
N VAL A 515 25.68 -7.11 -7.04
CA VAL A 515 25.36 -5.68 -7.19
C VAL A 515 26.58 -4.90 -7.66
N ASP A 516 27.75 -5.14 -7.06
CA ASP A 516 29.01 -4.49 -7.45
C ASP A 516 29.33 -4.76 -8.93
N ARG A 517 29.24 -6.01 -9.37
CA ARG A 517 29.46 -6.38 -10.78
C ARG A 517 28.49 -5.68 -11.73
N LEU A 518 27.20 -5.64 -11.40
CA LEU A 518 26.20 -5.00 -12.26
C LEU A 518 26.45 -3.49 -12.41
N ILE A 519 26.88 -2.83 -11.34
CA ILE A 519 27.29 -1.42 -11.37
C ILE A 519 28.57 -1.25 -12.21
N ASP A 520 29.61 -2.03 -11.93
CA ASP A 520 30.93 -1.87 -12.56
C ASP A 520 30.91 -2.19 -14.06
N GLU A 521 30.19 -3.26 -14.47
CA GLU A 521 30.17 -3.70 -15.86
C GLU A 521 29.20 -2.93 -16.74
N PHE A 522 28.02 -2.56 -16.20
CA PHE A 522 26.93 -1.96 -17.00
C PHE A 522 26.66 -0.50 -16.68
N GLY A 523 27.19 0.02 -15.57
CA GLY A 523 26.93 1.39 -15.10
C GLY A 523 25.50 1.55 -14.61
N VAL A 524 24.97 0.55 -13.90
CA VAL A 524 23.62 0.60 -13.33
C VAL A 524 23.54 1.74 -12.32
N ALA A 525 22.55 2.62 -12.51
CA ALA A 525 22.29 3.79 -11.68
C ALA A 525 21.04 3.63 -10.81
N PHE A 526 20.24 2.60 -11.07
CA PHE A 526 19.00 2.31 -10.35
C PHE A 526 18.81 0.80 -10.17
N PHE A 527 18.39 0.38 -8.99
CA PHE A 527 17.87 -0.96 -8.77
C PHE A 527 16.45 -0.92 -8.26
N LYS A 528 15.60 -1.80 -8.80
CA LYS A 528 14.36 -2.21 -8.16
C LYS A 528 14.63 -3.50 -7.40
N PHE A 529 14.74 -3.39 -6.07
CA PHE A 529 14.90 -4.55 -5.20
C PHE A 529 13.53 -5.08 -4.85
N ASP A 530 13.19 -6.22 -5.44
CA ASP A 530 11.94 -6.91 -5.21
C ASP A 530 12.08 -8.04 -4.19
N TYR A 531 10.94 -8.55 -3.74
CA TYR A 531 10.83 -9.59 -2.73
C TYR A 531 9.44 -10.26 -2.79
N ASN A 532 9.34 -11.40 -3.48
CA ASN A 532 8.03 -11.99 -3.83
C ASN A 532 7.65 -13.25 -3.03
N THR A 533 8.41 -13.60 -1.99
CA THR A 533 8.21 -14.84 -1.20
C THR A 533 8.60 -14.65 0.27
N VAL A 534 8.02 -15.41 1.21
CA VAL A 534 8.29 -15.26 2.66
C VAL A 534 8.86 -16.54 3.28
N PRO A 535 9.75 -16.44 4.30
CA PRO A 535 10.30 -17.61 4.99
C PRO A 535 9.32 -18.24 6.00
N GLY A 536 8.13 -17.68 6.17
CA GLY A 536 7.23 -18.01 7.28
C GLY A 536 7.85 -17.57 8.61
N VAL A 537 7.86 -18.47 9.60
CA VAL A 537 8.37 -18.17 10.96
C VAL A 537 9.88 -17.93 11.06
N GLY A 538 10.63 -18.15 9.97
CA GLY A 538 12.09 -17.96 9.92
C GLY A 538 12.91 -19.22 10.15
N ALA A 539 14.20 -19.01 10.40
CA ALA A 539 15.20 -20.07 10.57
C ALA A 539 15.30 -20.53 12.03
N ASP A 540 15.35 -21.85 12.26
CA ASP A 540 15.50 -22.45 13.60
C ASP A 540 16.92 -23.00 13.85
N ASP A 541 17.82 -22.86 12.88
CA ASP A 541 19.20 -23.32 12.99
C ASP A 541 20.12 -22.25 13.58
N GLY A 542 20.99 -22.69 14.50
CA GLY A 542 21.99 -21.82 15.13
C GLY A 542 21.41 -20.71 16.01
N THR A 543 20.11 -20.74 16.33
CA THR A 543 19.44 -19.76 17.20
C THR A 543 18.64 -20.41 18.31
N GLY A 544 18.30 -19.63 19.34
CA GLY A 544 17.44 -20.09 20.42
C GLY A 544 16.01 -20.38 19.95
N SER A 545 15.50 -19.62 18.98
CA SER A 545 14.15 -19.78 18.44
C SER A 545 14.06 -19.35 16.97
N ALA A 546 12.96 -19.74 16.29
CA ALA A 546 12.69 -19.36 14.91
C ALA A 546 12.52 -17.83 14.76
N GLY A 547 11.74 -17.22 15.66
CA GLY A 547 11.57 -15.77 15.70
C GLY A 547 12.89 -15.02 15.91
N ALA A 548 13.79 -15.55 16.75
CA ALA A 548 15.12 -14.97 16.94
C ALA A 548 15.99 -15.07 15.68
N GLY A 549 15.90 -16.20 14.95
CA GLY A 549 16.53 -16.37 13.64
C GLY A 549 16.04 -15.36 12.62
N LEU A 550 14.71 -15.15 12.55
CA LEU A 550 14.12 -14.19 11.62
C LEU A 550 14.51 -12.74 11.95
N LEU A 551 14.49 -12.36 13.23
CA LEU A 551 14.96 -11.04 13.67
C LEU A 551 16.44 -10.81 13.33
N GLY A 552 17.27 -11.85 13.52
CA GLY A 552 18.68 -11.83 13.15
C GLY A 552 18.89 -11.62 11.65
N HIS A 553 18.12 -12.32 10.82
CA HIS A 553 18.10 -12.12 9.37
C HIS A 553 17.70 -10.69 9.00
N CYS A 554 16.58 -10.18 9.53
CA CYS A 554 16.08 -8.83 9.26
C CYS A 554 17.13 -7.76 9.60
N ARG A 555 17.83 -7.89 10.73
CA ARG A 555 18.92 -6.98 11.12
C ARG A 555 20.12 -7.07 10.17
N ALA A 556 20.54 -8.28 9.84
CA ALA A 556 21.67 -8.48 8.94
C ALA A 556 21.40 -7.98 7.52
N TYR A 557 20.14 -8.05 7.05
CA TYR A 557 19.70 -7.43 5.80
C TYR A 557 19.79 -5.89 5.86
N LEU A 558 19.33 -5.27 6.95
CA LEU A 558 19.44 -3.81 7.12
C LEU A 558 20.90 -3.34 7.21
N ASP A 559 21.77 -4.11 7.87
CA ASP A 559 23.21 -3.83 7.94
C ASP A 559 23.88 -3.96 6.57
N TRP A 560 23.53 -5.00 5.80
CA TRP A 560 23.97 -5.16 4.42
C TRP A 560 23.49 -4.01 3.54
N LEU A 561 22.24 -3.58 3.69
CA LEU A 561 21.70 -2.44 2.97
C LEU A 561 22.45 -1.16 3.33
N ASP A 562 22.74 -0.92 4.62
CA ASP A 562 23.55 0.23 5.05
C ASP A 562 24.95 0.21 4.43
N ASP A 563 25.61 -0.95 4.39
CA ASP A 563 26.92 -1.10 3.76
C ASP A 563 26.85 -0.86 2.23
N LEU A 564 25.87 -1.46 1.55
CA LEU A 564 25.63 -1.23 0.13
C LEU A 564 25.41 0.26 -0.16
N ARG A 565 24.66 0.94 0.71
CA ARG A 565 24.41 2.38 0.58
C ARG A 565 25.67 3.21 0.87
N ARG A 566 26.62 2.76 1.68
CA ARG A 566 27.92 3.47 1.81
C ARG A 566 28.81 3.25 0.58
N ARG A 567 28.80 2.05 0.03
CA ARG A 567 29.59 1.67 -1.16
C ARG A 567 29.12 2.38 -2.43
N HIS A 568 27.80 2.47 -2.62
CA HIS A 568 27.19 3.03 -3.83
C HIS A 568 26.26 4.19 -3.49
N PRO A 569 26.80 5.35 -3.06
CA PRO A 569 26.01 6.52 -2.64
C PRO A 569 25.12 7.06 -3.77
N ASP A 570 25.59 6.97 -5.01
CA ASP A 570 24.95 7.56 -6.19
C ASP A 570 23.83 6.74 -6.82
N VAL A 571 23.74 5.45 -6.47
CA VAL A 571 22.74 4.52 -7.01
C VAL A 571 21.41 4.72 -6.30
N MET A 572 20.34 4.87 -7.08
CA MET A 572 18.98 4.91 -6.56
C MET A 572 18.48 3.49 -6.31
N ILE A 573 17.81 3.23 -5.18
CA ILE A 573 17.25 1.90 -4.90
C ILE A 573 15.77 2.04 -4.54
N GLU A 574 14.92 1.36 -5.30
CA GLU A 574 13.50 1.18 -5.02
C GLU A 574 13.28 -0.07 -4.16
N ASN A 575 12.42 0.08 -3.15
CA ASN A 575 11.85 -1.01 -2.38
C ASN A 575 10.62 -1.57 -3.10
N CYS A 576 10.60 -2.87 -3.33
CA CYS A 576 9.47 -3.60 -3.89
C CYS A 576 9.35 -4.94 -3.15
N ALA A 577 8.13 -5.37 -2.88
CA ALA A 577 7.86 -6.70 -2.36
C ALA A 577 6.48 -7.11 -2.86
N SER A 578 6.42 -7.57 -4.12
CA SER A 578 5.15 -7.73 -4.85
C SER A 578 4.28 -6.48 -4.67
N GLY A 579 4.78 -5.31 -5.10
CA GLY A 579 4.23 -4.02 -4.69
C GLY A 579 4.70 -3.61 -3.29
N ALA A 580 3.75 -3.37 -2.38
CA ALA A 580 4.01 -2.77 -1.07
C ALA A 580 3.81 -3.72 0.13
N MET A 581 4.16 -5.01 0.01
CA MET A 581 4.09 -5.97 1.12
C MET A 581 5.20 -5.79 2.17
N ARG A 582 6.18 -4.92 1.91
CA ARG A 582 7.28 -4.54 2.83
C ARG A 582 7.53 -3.03 2.90
N ALA A 583 6.47 -2.23 2.91
CA ALA A 583 6.55 -0.76 2.94
C ALA A 583 6.83 -0.19 4.35
N ASP A 584 7.75 -0.81 5.09
CA ASP A 584 8.11 -0.43 6.46
C ASP A 584 9.19 0.66 6.52
N TYR A 585 9.24 1.38 7.64
CA TYR A 585 10.19 2.49 7.79
C TYR A 585 11.62 2.06 8.17
N ALA A 586 11.85 0.79 8.53
CA ALA A 586 13.21 0.27 8.61
C ALA A 586 13.87 0.27 7.23
N GLN A 587 13.13 -0.09 6.18
CA GLN A 587 13.62 -0.04 4.80
C GLN A 587 13.46 1.34 4.16
N LEU A 588 12.30 2.00 4.30
CA LEU A 588 12.03 3.28 3.63
C LEU A 588 12.87 4.45 4.14
N SER A 589 13.46 4.36 5.33
CA SER A 589 14.45 5.33 5.81
C SER A 589 15.80 5.23 5.06
N ARG A 590 16.08 4.11 4.38
CA ARG A 590 17.32 3.81 3.65
C ARG A 590 17.17 3.91 2.14
N LEU A 591 15.98 3.56 1.64
CA LEU A 591 15.64 3.42 0.22
C LEU A 591 15.03 4.70 -0.37
N ASP A 592 15.06 4.81 -1.69
CA ASP A 592 14.72 6.04 -2.41
C ASP A 592 13.26 6.12 -2.84
N LEU A 593 12.66 4.97 -3.15
CA LEU A 593 11.34 4.82 -3.75
C LEU A 593 10.65 3.56 -3.19
N GLN A 594 9.33 3.52 -3.19
CA GLN A 594 8.50 2.35 -2.88
C GLN A 594 7.59 2.06 -4.07
N SER A 595 7.64 0.86 -4.64
CA SER A 595 6.56 0.40 -5.54
C SER A 595 5.29 0.26 -4.70
N THR A 596 4.24 1.03 -4.99
CA THR A 596 3.06 1.05 -4.11
C THR A 596 2.12 -0.12 -4.31
N SER A 597 2.11 -0.75 -5.50
CA SER A 597 1.28 -1.92 -5.81
C SER A 597 1.63 -2.53 -7.17
N ASP A 598 1.31 -3.82 -7.34
CA ASP A 598 1.28 -4.50 -8.65
C ASP A 598 -0.10 -4.43 -9.35
N GLN A 599 -1.06 -3.71 -8.78
CA GLN A 599 -2.41 -3.59 -9.34
C GLN A 599 -2.41 -2.99 -10.75
N CYS A 600 -2.93 -3.74 -11.72
CA CYS A 600 -2.94 -3.36 -13.13
C CYS A 600 -4.19 -2.56 -13.54
N ASP A 601 -5.29 -2.67 -12.79
CA ASP A 601 -6.52 -1.93 -13.05
C ASP A 601 -6.40 -0.50 -12.50
N PRO A 602 -6.39 0.54 -13.35
CA PRO A 602 -6.26 1.92 -12.89
C PRO A 602 -7.36 2.35 -11.93
N VAL A 603 -8.60 1.85 -12.08
CA VAL A 603 -9.74 2.23 -11.24
C VAL A 603 -9.57 1.72 -9.82
N VAL A 604 -9.05 0.50 -9.65
CA VAL A 604 -8.71 -0.06 -8.33
C VAL A 604 -7.47 0.62 -7.78
N TYR A 605 -6.46 0.83 -8.63
CA TYR A 605 -5.19 1.47 -8.26
C TYR A 605 -5.37 2.85 -7.61
N ALA A 606 -6.34 3.63 -8.07
CA ALA A 606 -6.60 4.95 -7.51
C ALA A 606 -6.92 4.93 -6.00
N ALA A 607 -7.55 3.88 -5.49
CA ALA A 607 -7.80 3.74 -4.05
C ALA A 607 -6.50 3.55 -3.26
N ILE A 608 -5.60 2.71 -3.78
CA ILE A 608 -4.26 2.47 -3.21
C ILE A 608 -3.46 3.78 -3.19
N ALA A 609 -3.42 4.48 -4.33
CA ALA A 609 -2.72 5.77 -4.44
C ALA A 609 -3.28 6.83 -3.50
N ALA A 610 -4.60 6.86 -3.29
CA ALA A 610 -5.25 7.80 -2.37
C ALA A 610 -4.95 7.50 -0.88
N GLY A 611 -4.75 6.23 -0.52
CA GLY A 611 -4.44 5.79 0.85
C GLY A 611 -2.94 5.81 1.20
N ALA A 612 -2.04 5.68 0.21
CA ALA A 612 -0.60 5.51 0.41
C ALA A 612 0.07 6.62 1.25
N GLY A 613 -0.48 7.84 1.25
CA GLY A 613 -0.01 8.98 2.04
C GLY A 613 -0.03 8.78 3.56
N MET A 614 -0.78 7.80 4.05
CA MET A 614 -0.83 7.50 5.48
C MET A 614 0.44 6.82 5.98
N THR A 615 1.11 6.00 5.18
CA THR A 615 2.30 5.20 5.57
C THR A 615 3.58 5.60 4.83
N ILE A 616 3.46 6.04 3.57
CA ILE A 616 4.59 6.29 2.68
C ILE A 616 4.70 7.80 2.41
N LEU A 617 5.92 8.36 2.47
CA LEU A 617 6.14 9.76 2.10
C LEU A 617 5.71 10.02 0.66
N PRO A 618 5.00 11.13 0.34
CA PRO A 618 4.58 11.44 -1.03
C PRO A 618 5.71 11.33 -2.05
N GLU A 619 6.88 11.88 -1.73
CA GLU A 619 8.06 11.83 -2.62
C GLU A 619 8.68 10.43 -2.81
N GLN A 620 8.22 9.42 -2.07
CA GLN A 620 8.64 8.00 -2.14
C GLN A 620 7.56 7.08 -2.72
N GLN A 621 6.34 7.56 -3.00
CA GLN A 621 5.24 6.72 -3.50
C GLN A 621 5.39 6.48 -5.01
N GLY A 622 6.08 5.40 -5.41
CA GLY A 622 6.19 4.97 -6.81
C GLY A 622 4.84 4.53 -7.35
N ASN A 623 4.03 5.52 -7.72
CA ASN A 623 2.67 5.34 -8.20
C ASN A 623 2.71 5.24 -9.73
N TRP A 624 2.21 4.13 -10.25
CA TRP A 624 2.22 3.87 -11.67
C TRP A 624 1.40 4.88 -12.47
N GLY A 625 1.99 5.35 -13.58
CA GLY A 625 1.34 6.11 -14.65
C GLY A 625 1.57 5.38 -15.97
N TYR A 626 0.73 4.39 -16.27
CA TYR A 626 0.83 3.52 -17.45
C TYR A 626 -0.16 3.90 -18.56
N ALA A 627 -0.14 5.15 -19.01
CA ALA A 627 -0.95 5.54 -20.17
C ALA A 627 -0.60 4.66 -21.39
N GLN A 628 -1.62 4.25 -22.15
CA GLN A 628 -1.47 3.40 -23.35
C GLN A 628 -1.83 4.18 -24.62
N PRO A 629 -1.29 3.77 -25.79
CA PRO A 629 -1.62 4.42 -27.07
C PRO A 629 -3.10 4.29 -27.45
N GLU A 630 -3.78 3.21 -27.05
CA GLU A 630 -5.19 2.93 -27.35
C GLU A 630 -6.20 3.52 -26.36
N MET A 631 -5.76 3.98 -25.19
CA MET A 631 -6.65 4.54 -24.17
C MET A 631 -7.33 5.83 -24.67
N ASP A 632 -8.57 6.06 -24.26
CA ASP A 632 -9.17 7.40 -24.40
C ASP A 632 -8.50 8.42 -23.45
N ASP A 633 -8.81 9.70 -23.65
CA ASP A 633 -8.16 10.77 -22.88
C ASP A 633 -8.52 10.74 -21.40
N GLU A 634 -9.75 10.35 -21.03
CA GLU A 634 -10.15 10.26 -19.62
C GLU A 634 -9.39 9.14 -18.90
N THR A 635 -9.23 7.97 -19.53
CA THR A 635 -8.49 6.84 -18.96
C THR A 635 -7.00 7.14 -18.85
N ALA A 636 -6.41 7.81 -19.85
CA ALA A 636 -5.02 8.24 -19.77
C ALA A 636 -4.79 9.29 -18.68
N VAL A 637 -5.68 10.28 -18.56
CA VAL A 637 -5.65 11.23 -17.45
C VAL A 637 -5.81 10.52 -16.10
N PHE A 638 -6.73 9.55 -16.01
CA PHE A 638 -7.00 8.79 -14.80
C PHE A 638 -5.75 8.07 -14.29
N THR A 639 -5.07 7.35 -15.18
CA THR A 639 -3.84 6.61 -14.86
C THR A 639 -2.70 7.54 -14.44
N LEU A 640 -2.45 8.62 -15.20
CA LEU A 640 -1.37 9.57 -14.92
C LEU A 640 -1.59 10.33 -13.62
N ALA A 641 -2.84 10.66 -13.29
CA ALA A 641 -3.19 11.38 -12.06
C ALA A 641 -2.73 10.64 -10.78
N SER A 642 -2.72 9.31 -10.78
CA SER A 642 -2.21 8.47 -9.67
C SER A 642 -0.77 8.82 -9.27
N GLY A 643 0.09 9.14 -10.24
CA GLY A 643 1.50 9.40 -10.01
C GLY A 643 1.88 10.84 -9.65
N ILE A 644 1.05 11.82 -10.02
CA ILE A 644 1.47 13.24 -10.02
C ILE A 644 1.78 13.77 -8.62
N LEU A 645 0.97 13.43 -7.61
CA LEU A 645 1.19 13.87 -6.22
C LEU A 645 2.12 12.96 -5.43
N GLY A 646 2.29 11.71 -5.86
CA GLY A 646 3.26 10.79 -5.29
C GLY A 646 4.63 10.97 -5.93
N ARG A 647 5.18 9.88 -6.45
CA ARG A 647 6.33 9.80 -7.36
C ARG A 647 5.88 9.15 -8.66
N LEU A 648 5.78 9.92 -9.74
CA LEU A 648 5.29 9.44 -11.02
C LEU A 648 6.22 8.33 -11.56
N TYR A 649 5.68 7.12 -11.66
CA TYR A 649 6.40 5.92 -12.09
C TYR A 649 5.85 5.48 -13.46
N LEU A 650 6.57 5.84 -14.53
CA LEU A 650 6.06 5.70 -15.89
C LEU A 650 6.15 4.25 -16.38
N SER A 651 5.16 3.84 -17.15
CA SER A 651 5.15 2.58 -17.90
C SER A 651 4.18 2.71 -19.10
N GLY A 652 3.89 1.62 -19.79
CA GLY A 652 3.07 1.52 -20.99
C GLY A 652 3.88 1.59 -22.28
N PHE A 653 3.24 1.28 -23.41
CA PHE A 653 3.86 1.32 -24.75
C PHE A 653 4.04 2.75 -25.29
N ILE A 654 4.85 3.53 -24.58
CA ILE A 654 5.10 4.95 -24.82
C ILE A 654 5.76 5.24 -26.18
N ASP A 655 6.42 4.24 -26.75
CA ASP A 655 7.03 4.29 -28.08
C ASP A 655 5.98 4.34 -29.22
N ARG A 656 4.75 3.91 -28.94
CA ARG A 656 3.63 3.81 -29.90
C ARG A 656 2.62 4.95 -29.78
N MET A 657 2.78 5.84 -28.81
CA MET A 657 1.89 6.98 -28.61
C MET A 657 1.98 7.99 -29.76
N ASP A 658 0.83 8.57 -30.13
CA ASP A 658 0.79 9.74 -31.00
C ASP A 658 1.32 11.00 -30.27
N ASP A 659 1.47 12.10 -31.01
CA ASP A 659 2.02 13.34 -30.47
C ASP A 659 1.15 13.94 -29.34
N ALA A 660 -0.18 13.79 -29.43
CA ALA A 660 -1.09 14.33 -28.42
C ALA A 660 -0.99 13.55 -27.11
N ARG A 661 -1.03 12.22 -27.17
CA ARG A 661 -0.90 11.35 -25.99
C ARG A 661 0.48 11.47 -25.35
N LEU A 662 1.55 11.51 -26.15
CA LEU A 662 2.90 11.75 -25.62
C LEU A 662 3.03 13.14 -24.98
N ALA A 663 2.36 14.15 -25.52
CA ALA A 663 2.33 15.48 -24.91
C ALA A 663 1.57 15.49 -23.57
N LEU A 664 0.47 14.73 -23.44
CA LEU A 664 -0.23 14.55 -22.17
C LEU A 664 0.67 13.91 -21.10
N VAL A 665 1.46 12.89 -21.46
CA VAL A 665 2.46 12.30 -20.55
C VAL A 665 3.51 13.33 -20.13
N ARG A 666 3.99 14.16 -21.07
CA ARG A 666 4.92 15.25 -20.77
C ARG A 666 4.33 16.30 -19.83
N ASP A 667 3.05 16.62 -19.97
CA ASP A 667 2.35 17.52 -19.06
C ASP A 667 2.30 16.94 -17.63
N ALA A 668 2.01 15.65 -17.49
CA ALA A 668 2.05 14.96 -16.20
C ALA A 668 3.46 14.98 -15.59
N VAL A 669 4.50 14.71 -16.39
CA VAL A 669 5.91 14.79 -15.99
C VAL A 669 6.28 16.20 -15.52
N ALA A 670 5.89 17.24 -16.27
CA ALA A 670 6.20 18.63 -15.93
C ALA A 670 5.49 19.07 -14.65
N LEU A 671 4.21 18.72 -14.50
CA LEU A 671 3.47 18.99 -13.27
C LEU A 671 4.07 18.25 -12.08
N HIS A 672 4.41 16.97 -12.24
CA HIS A 672 5.03 16.17 -11.19
C HIS A 672 6.36 16.77 -10.73
N ARG A 673 7.22 17.24 -11.64
CA ARG A 673 8.47 17.95 -11.26
C ARG A 673 8.20 19.21 -10.45
N THR A 674 7.12 19.94 -10.76
CA THR A 674 6.69 21.11 -9.97
C THR A 674 6.23 20.70 -8.56
N VAL A 675 5.47 19.60 -8.45
CA VAL A 675 5.02 19.06 -7.16
C VAL A 675 6.20 18.58 -6.32
N LEU A 676 7.19 17.88 -6.90
CA LEU A 676 8.41 17.47 -6.20
C LEU A 676 9.19 18.67 -5.65
N ASP A 677 9.30 19.76 -6.42
CA ASP A 677 9.94 20.98 -5.93
C ASP A 677 9.14 21.63 -4.80
N GLY A 678 7.80 21.61 -4.87
CA GLY A 678 6.93 22.02 -3.77
C GLY A 678 7.12 21.16 -2.51
N GLN A 679 7.16 19.83 -2.64
CA GLN A 679 7.42 18.91 -1.53
C GLN A 679 8.76 19.22 -0.84
N ARG A 680 9.76 19.66 -1.61
CA ARG A 680 11.08 20.06 -1.10
C ARG A 680 11.09 21.45 -0.47
N THR A 681 10.47 22.44 -1.11
CA THR A 681 10.59 23.86 -0.74
C THR A 681 9.53 24.34 0.25
N GLN A 682 8.38 23.66 0.28
CA GLN A 682 7.22 24.00 1.12
C GLN A 682 6.85 22.88 2.11
N ASP A 683 7.70 21.83 2.20
CA ASP A 683 7.46 20.63 3.02
C ASP A 683 6.03 20.09 2.87
N LEU A 684 5.52 19.99 1.62
CA LEU A 684 4.13 19.58 1.38
C LEU A 684 3.81 18.24 2.06
N VAL A 685 2.72 18.16 2.82
CA VAL A 685 2.26 16.97 3.56
C VAL A 685 0.92 16.47 3.02
N PRO A 686 0.61 15.17 3.12
CA PRO A 686 -0.67 14.63 2.66
C PRO A 686 -1.83 15.14 3.50
N TRP A 687 -2.99 15.30 2.86
CA TRP A 687 -4.26 15.61 3.51
C TRP A 687 -5.43 15.08 2.68
N TRP A 688 -6.58 14.86 3.32
CA TRP A 688 -7.76 14.27 2.72
C TRP A 688 -8.96 15.20 2.87
N PRO A 689 -9.21 16.09 1.89
CA PRO A 689 -10.23 17.13 1.98
C PRO A 689 -11.63 16.61 2.30
N ALA A 690 -12.02 15.50 1.67
CA ALA A 690 -13.34 14.87 1.85
C ALA A 690 -13.35 13.79 2.96
N GLY A 691 -12.29 13.71 3.77
CA GLY A 691 -12.04 12.59 4.67
C GLY A 691 -11.30 11.43 3.99
N LEU A 692 -10.79 10.50 4.81
CA LEU A 692 -10.03 9.34 4.32
C LEU A 692 -10.97 8.44 3.49
N PRO A 693 -10.70 8.24 2.19
CA PRO A 693 -11.57 7.44 1.33
C PRO A 693 -11.50 5.97 1.72
N ARG A 694 -12.63 5.28 1.61
CA ARG A 694 -12.68 3.81 1.67
C ARG A 694 -12.26 3.24 0.32
N PHE A 695 -11.73 2.02 0.35
CA PHE A 695 -11.28 1.33 -0.85
C PHE A 695 -12.37 1.17 -1.92
N THR A 696 -13.65 1.15 -1.53
CA THR A 696 -14.82 0.99 -2.40
C THR A 696 -15.57 2.29 -2.72
N ASP A 697 -15.10 3.46 -2.29
CA ASP A 697 -15.80 4.72 -2.53
C ASP A 697 -15.80 5.14 -4.01
N ASP A 698 -16.95 5.58 -4.53
CA ASP A 698 -17.07 6.04 -5.92
C ASP A 698 -16.17 7.24 -6.24
N TRP A 699 -15.85 8.02 -5.22
CA TRP A 699 -15.07 9.23 -5.31
C TRP A 699 -13.91 9.17 -4.33
N LEU A 700 -12.70 9.43 -4.83
CA LEU A 700 -11.48 9.39 -4.05
C LEU A 700 -10.83 10.77 -4.10
N THR A 701 -10.37 11.28 -2.96
CA THR A 701 -9.63 12.54 -2.89
C THR A 701 -8.39 12.38 -2.04
N VAL A 702 -7.26 12.89 -2.54
CA VAL A 702 -6.05 13.07 -1.76
C VAL A 702 -5.38 14.35 -2.21
N GLY A 703 -4.80 15.08 -1.26
CA GLY A 703 -4.09 16.30 -1.58
C GLY A 703 -2.75 16.39 -0.87
N LEU A 704 -1.99 17.39 -1.29
CA LEU A 704 -0.78 17.86 -0.64
C LEU A 704 -1.00 19.30 -0.21
N ARG A 705 -0.64 19.64 1.03
CA ARG A 705 -0.70 21.01 1.54
C ARG A 705 0.61 21.41 2.19
N PRO A 706 0.98 22.71 2.19
CA PRO A 706 2.15 23.19 2.92
C PRO A 706 2.15 22.74 4.38
N GLY A 707 3.30 22.29 4.88
CA GLY A 707 3.45 21.86 6.26
C GLY A 707 3.31 23.04 7.25
N PRO A 708 3.02 22.79 8.54
CA PRO A 708 2.86 23.82 9.56
C PRO A 708 4.10 24.72 9.78
N LEU A 709 5.24 24.39 9.17
CA LEU A 709 6.48 25.15 9.24
C LEU A 709 6.59 26.28 8.18
N THR A 710 5.68 26.37 7.21
CA THR A 710 5.73 27.41 6.17
C THR A 710 5.08 28.74 6.56
N GLY A 711 4.57 28.88 7.80
CA GLY A 711 3.82 30.06 8.28
C GLY A 711 4.54 30.96 9.28
N ALA A 712 5.80 30.69 9.63
CA ALA A 712 6.59 31.55 10.51
C ALA A 712 7.81 32.10 9.77
N GLY A 713 7.61 33.25 9.11
CA GLY A 713 8.72 34.18 8.94
C GLY A 713 9.30 34.44 10.32
N PHE A 714 10.55 34.02 10.55
CA PHE A 714 11.38 34.70 11.52
C PHE A 714 11.47 36.14 11.04
N GLY A 715 10.65 37.00 11.64
CA GLY A 715 10.72 38.43 11.42
C GLY A 715 12.15 38.89 11.67
N ARG A 716 12.85 39.21 10.59
CA ARG A 716 13.79 40.32 10.58
C ARG A 716 12.97 41.57 10.94
N ASP A 717 12.77 41.79 12.22
CA ASP A 717 12.62 43.13 12.76
C ASP A 717 13.17 43.11 14.18
N GLY A 718 14.41 43.59 14.28
CA GLY A 718 15.00 43.92 15.56
C GLY A 718 14.19 45.04 16.22
N ARG A 719 13.42 44.69 17.24
CA ARG A 719 13.03 45.57 18.34
C ARG A 719 12.54 44.75 19.54
N THR A 720 13.51 44.39 20.37
CA THR A 720 13.43 44.41 21.85
C THR A 720 12.06 44.18 22.49
N GLY A 721 11.84 42.95 22.97
CA GLY A 721 10.96 42.63 24.10
C GLY A 721 11.76 41.81 25.10
N GLN A 722 12.55 42.50 25.91
CA GLN A 722 13.46 41.97 26.91
C GLN A 722 12.66 41.43 28.12
N THR A 723 13.05 40.23 28.60
CA THR A 723 12.90 39.69 29.98
C THR A 723 11.47 39.46 30.50
N ASP A 724 11.12 38.31 31.09
CA ASP A 724 11.75 37.77 32.30
C ASP A 724 12.07 36.27 32.25
N GLN A 725 13.37 36.00 32.34
CA GLN A 725 13.90 34.85 33.07
C GLN A 725 13.91 35.20 34.57
N THR A 726 13.03 34.61 35.37
CA THR A 726 13.28 34.33 36.79
C THR A 726 12.62 32.98 37.08
N GLY A 727 13.37 31.93 37.39
CA GLY A 727 13.78 31.64 38.75
C GLY A 727 12.64 30.95 39.50
N TRP A 728 12.36 29.67 39.21
CA TRP A 728 11.40 28.88 39.98
C TRP A 728 12.06 28.40 41.27
N THR A 729 11.78 29.12 42.36
CA THR A 729 11.97 28.66 43.74
C THR A 729 10.60 28.62 44.43
N GLY A 730 10.40 27.53 45.16
CA GLY A 730 9.28 27.10 46.02
C GLY A 730 8.25 28.07 46.61
N ASP A 731 7.15 27.42 46.99
CA ASP A 731 6.18 27.69 48.06
C ASP A 731 5.02 28.69 47.84
N GLY A 732 3.79 28.16 47.89
CA GLY A 732 2.56 28.90 48.23
C GLY A 732 1.28 28.37 47.54
N PRO A 733 0.16 28.10 48.27
CA PRO A 733 -1.05 27.55 47.69
C PRO A 733 -1.87 28.66 47.01
N LEU A 734 -2.29 28.45 45.76
CA LEU A 734 -3.07 29.44 45.00
C LEU A 734 -4.58 29.27 45.28
N SER A 735 -5.17 30.33 45.83
CA SER A 735 -6.62 30.48 46.04
C SER A 735 -7.35 30.75 44.73
N VAL A 736 -8.50 30.11 44.61
CA VAL A 736 -9.51 30.31 43.58
C VAL A 736 -10.20 31.66 43.80
N ASP A 737 -10.21 32.54 42.78
CA ASP A 737 -11.35 33.41 42.41
C ASP A 737 -10.90 34.53 41.45
N ALA A 738 -11.35 34.44 40.20
CA ALA A 738 -11.82 35.54 39.33
C ALA A 738 -11.78 35.09 37.85
N LEU A 739 -12.88 34.47 37.41
CA LEU A 739 -13.16 34.20 35.99
C LEU A 739 -13.71 35.46 35.30
N PRO A 740 -13.20 35.88 34.12
CA PRO A 740 -13.95 36.72 33.19
C PRO A 740 -14.82 35.84 32.29
N SER A 741 -16.03 36.33 32.03
CA SER A 741 -17.10 35.66 31.30
C SER A 741 -16.76 35.36 29.83
N TYR A 742 -17.01 34.11 29.45
CA TYR A 742 -16.86 33.55 28.12
C TYR A 742 -17.89 34.12 27.13
N ARG A 743 -17.43 34.61 25.97
CA ARG A 743 -18.24 34.69 24.75
C ARG A 743 -18.01 33.42 23.93
N SER A 744 -19.13 32.86 23.49
CA SER A 744 -19.34 31.65 22.70
C SER A 744 -18.39 31.47 21.51
N TYR A 745 -17.73 30.31 21.45
CA TYR A 745 -17.12 29.74 20.24
C TYR A 745 -18.21 29.02 19.40
N PRO A 746 -18.16 29.09 18.06
CA PRO A 746 -19.03 28.31 17.18
C PRO A 746 -18.61 26.81 17.15
N PRO A 747 -19.47 25.91 16.64
CA PRO A 747 -19.25 24.47 16.68
C PRO A 747 -18.04 24.02 15.84
N ALA A 748 -17.47 22.87 16.22
CA ALA A 748 -16.38 22.20 15.52
C ALA A 748 -16.66 22.03 14.02
N GLY A 749 -15.75 22.58 13.20
CA GLY A 749 -15.80 22.58 11.75
C GLY A 749 -15.04 23.80 11.21
N HIS A 750 -14.24 23.60 10.17
CA HIS A 750 -13.42 24.58 9.44
C HIS A 750 -12.03 24.89 10.03
N ASP A 751 -11.01 24.26 9.42
CA ASP A 751 -9.65 24.79 9.31
C ASP A 751 -9.75 26.15 8.57
N SER A 752 -9.18 27.22 9.10
CA SER A 752 -8.75 28.34 8.25
C SER A 752 -7.45 27.93 7.58
N MET A 753 -7.49 27.72 6.27
CA MET A 753 -6.26 27.66 5.49
C MET A 753 -5.70 29.09 5.44
N SER A 754 -4.81 29.46 6.36
CA SER A 754 -4.10 30.74 6.23
C SER A 754 -3.06 30.60 5.12
N VAL A 755 -3.47 30.88 3.89
CA VAL A 755 -2.55 31.07 2.76
C VAL A 755 -2.00 32.49 2.88
N ASP A 756 -0.74 32.62 3.27
CA ASP A 756 -0.05 33.90 3.16
C ASP A 756 0.10 34.25 1.68
N ALA A 757 -0.76 35.15 1.22
CA ALA A 757 -0.79 35.65 -0.16
C ALA A 757 0.52 36.34 -0.59
N SER A 758 1.44 36.62 0.34
CA SER A 758 2.71 37.27 0.03
C SER A 758 3.81 36.33 -0.51
N HIS A 759 3.65 34.99 -0.40
CA HIS A 759 4.74 34.03 -0.72
C HIS A 759 4.36 32.80 -1.57
N GLY A 760 3.23 32.78 -2.29
CA GLY A 760 2.98 31.74 -3.33
C GLY A 760 2.95 30.29 -2.83
N SER A 761 2.49 30.06 -1.60
CA SER A 761 2.33 28.72 -1.03
C SER A 761 1.04 28.09 -1.58
N TYR A 762 1.14 26.96 -2.29
CA TYR A 762 0.01 26.32 -2.97
C TYR A 762 -0.10 24.85 -2.55
N GLY A 763 -1.33 24.40 -2.32
CA GLY A 763 -1.64 22.97 -2.20
C GLY A 763 -2.01 22.36 -3.54
N TYR A 764 -2.11 21.04 -3.57
CA TYR A 764 -2.64 20.27 -4.70
C TYR A 764 -3.68 19.26 -4.21
N ILE A 765 -4.63 18.90 -5.07
CA ILE A 765 -5.61 17.85 -4.82
C ILE A 765 -5.75 17.02 -6.08
N THR A 766 -5.67 15.71 -5.96
CA THR A 766 -6.12 14.79 -7.00
C THR A 766 -7.48 14.25 -6.60
N VAL A 767 -8.37 14.23 -7.58
CA VAL A 767 -9.74 13.77 -7.43
C VAL A 767 -10.01 12.72 -8.50
N TRP A 768 -10.41 11.52 -8.07
CA TRP A 768 -10.88 10.46 -8.97
C TRP A 768 -12.37 10.25 -8.77
N ARG A 769 -13.08 10.13 -9.88
CA ARG A 769 -14.42 9.58 -9.96
C ARG A 769 -14.34 8.22 -10.61
N ARG A 770 -14.68 7.16 -9.88
CA ARG A 770 -14.77 5.79 -10.38
C ARG A 770 -16.17 5.46 -10.88
N GLY A 771 -17.19 6.07 -10.27
CA GLY A 771 -18.59 5.80 -10.56
C GLY A 771 -19.54 6.72 -9.79
N GLY A 772 -20.74 6.23 -9.50
CA GLY A 772 -21.70 6.89 -8.61
C GLY A 772 -22.23 8.24 -9.09
N ALA A 773 -22.49 9.14 -8.13
CA ALA A 773 -23.04 10.46 -8.39
C ALA A 773 -22.17 11.29 -9.35
N ALA A 774 -22.80 12.18 -10.12
CA ALA A 774 -22.12 13.08 -11.06
C ALA A 774 -21.36 14.22 -10.36
N SER A 775 -21.57 14.41 -9.06
CA SER A 775 -20.95 15.46 -8.27
C SER A 775 -20.47 14.98 -6.91
N MET A 776 -19.43 15.64 -6.39
CA MET A 776 -19.00 15.54 -4.99
C MET A 776 -18.88 16.92 -4.35
N ASP A 777 -18.98 16.96 -3.03
CA ASP A 777 -18.71 18.15 -2.24
C ASP A 777 -17.37 17.98 -1.50
N ILE A 778 -16.46 18.93 -1.68
CA ILE A 778 -15.19 19.03 -0.97
C ILE A 778 -15.26 20.19 0.01
N PRO A 779 -15.07 19.97 1.32
CA PRO A 779 -14.84 21.05 2.28
C PRO A 779 -13.62 21.90 1.85
N LEU A 780 -13.85 23.19 1.60
CA LEU A 780 -12.79 24.10 1.18
C LEU A 780 -13.16 25.55 1.59
N PRO A 781 -12.34 26.23 2.41
CA PRO A 781 -12.65 27.58 2.88
C PRO A 781 -12.92 28.58 1.73
N ASP A 782 -13.80 29.55 1.99
CA ASP A 782 -14.27 30.51 0.96
C ASP A 782 -13.15 31.40 0.41
N GLU A 783 -12.06 31.60 1.17
CA GLU A 783 -10.85 32.30 0.75
C GLU A 783 -10.01 31.51 -0.26
N LEU A 784 -10.31 30.23 -0.47
CA LEU A 784 -9.62 29.36 -1.42
C LEU A 784 -10.48 28.99 -2.62
N GLN A 785 -9.81 28.59 -3.69
CA GLN A 785 -10.42 28.03 -4.88
C GLN A 785 -9.55 26.94 -5.50
N LEU A 786 -10.21 26.05 -6.24
CA LEU A 786 -9.57 25.00 -7.02
C LEU A 786 -9.35 25.48 -8.45
N GLU A 787 -8.13 25.32 -8.94
CA GLU A 787 -7.75 25.58 -10.33
C GLU A 787 -7.29 24.26 -10.95
N GLN A 788 -7.96 23.79 -12.01
CA GLN A 788 -7.54 22.58 -12.69
C GLN A 788 -6.14 22.79 -13.32
N VAL A 789 -5.21 21.90 -13.02
CA VAL A 789 -3.85 21.91 -13.57
C VAL A 789 -3.53 20.65 -14.38
N PHE A 790 -4.30 19.58 -14.21
CA PHE A 790 -4.20 18.37 -15.03
C PHE A 790 -5.58 17.74 -15.34
N PRO A 791 -5.88 17.41 -16.61
CA PRO A 791 -5.10 17.75 -17.80
C PRO A 791 -5.02 19.27 -17.95
N ASN A 792 -3.96 19.76 -18.60
CA ASN A 792 -3.65 21.19 -18.64
C ASN A 792 -4.72 21.97 -19.43
N PRO A 793 -5.55 22.82 -18.78
CA PRO A 793 -6.65 23.50 -19.47
C PRO A 793 -6.16 24.56 -20.47
N THR A 794 -4.89 24.98 -20.38
CA THR A 794 -4.31 25.97 -21.32
C THR A 794 -3.90 25.35 -22.66
N VAL A 795 -3.82 24.01 -22.74
CA VAL A 795 -3.43 23.28 -23.95
C VAL A 795 -4.38 22.10 -24.19
N PRO A 796 -5.66 22.35 -24.49
CA PRO A 796 -6.67 21.29 -24.62
C PRO A 796 -6.36 20.29 -25.74
N SER A 797 -5.49 20.63 -26.70
CA SER A 797 -5.05 19.72 -27.75
C SER A 797 -4.25 18.50 -27.28
N HIS A 798 -3.74 18.49 -26.04
CA HIS A 798 -3.07 17.31 -25.48
C HIS A 798 -4.06 16.25 -24.95
N ALA A 799 -5.29 16.65 -24.65
CA ALA A 799 -6.38 15.76 -24.24
C ALA A 799 -7.71 16.27 -24.79
N PRO A 800 -7.88 16.31 -26.13
CA PRO A 800 -9.00 17.00 -26.79
C PRO A 800 -10.37 16.41 -26.45
N SER A 801 -10.42 15.15 -26.02
CA SER A 801 -11.64 14.44 -25.64
C SER A 801 -11.87 14.42 -24.12
N ALA A 802 -10.94 14.97 -23.31
CA ALA A 802 -11.14 15.11 -21.88
C ALA A 802 -12.21 16.18 -21.61
N ARG A 803 -13.23 15.81 -20.84
CA ARG A 803 -14.45 16.59 -20.67
C ARG A 803 -14.27 17.62 -19.54
N PRO A 804 -14.82 18.83 -19.66
CA PRO A 804 -14.66 19.83 -18.61
C PRO A 804 -15.40 19.39 -17.33
N TRP A 805 -14.84 19.73 -16.17
CA TRP A 805 -15.51 19.66 -14.88
C TRP A 805 -15.93 21.08 -14.47
N THR A 806 -17.08 21.23 -13.83
CA THR A 806 -17.50 22.51 -13.24
C THR A 806 -17.22 22.51 -11.75
N ILE A 807 -16.87 23.69 -11.22
CA ILE A 807 -16.54 23.91 -9.81
C ILE A 807 -17.44 25.03 -9.31
N ASP A 808 -18.41 24.68 -8.46
CA ASP A 808 -19.27 25.65 -7.78
C ASP A 808 -18.83 25.77 -6.33
N HIS A 809 -18.53 27.00 -5.89
CA HIS A 809 -18.11 27.25 -4.50
C HIS A 809 -19.17 28.03 -3.75
N LYS A 810 -19.58 27.52 -2.60
CA LYS A 810 -20.54 28.20 -1.74
C LYS A 810 -20.41 27.71 -0.29
N ASP A 811 -20.47 28.64 0.66
CA ASP A 811 -20.54 28.37 2.10
C ASP A 811 -19.42 27.42 2.59
N GLY A 812 -18.17 27.64 2.14
CA GLY A 812 -17.02 26.80 2.52
C GLY A 812 -17.00 25.39 1.91
N ILE A 813 -17.76 25.19 0.82
CA ILE A 813 -17.83 23.92 0.07
C ILE A 813 -17.54 24.16 -1.41
N ALA A 814 -16.67 23.31 -1.97
CA ALA A 814 -16.38 23.20 -3.39
C ALA A 814 -17.12 21.99 -3.98
N ARG A 815 -18.17 22.24 -4.77
CA ARG A 815 -18.88 21.21 -5.50
C ARG A 815 -18.24 20.99 -6.86
N LEU A 816 -17.68 19.81 -7.05
CA LEU A 816 -17.16 19.35 -8.34
C LEU A 816 -18.26 18.60 -9.09
N THR A 817 -18.53 18.94 -10.34
CA THR A 817 -19.51 18.22 -11.18
C THR A 817 -18.88 17.80 -12.50
N VAL A 818 -19.06 16.52 -12.86
CA VAL A 818 -18.57 15.93 -14.10
C VAL A 818 -19.66 15.99 -15.17
N ALA A 819 -19.32 16.41 -16.38
CA ALA A 819 -20.26 16.53 -17.49
C ALA A 819 -20.82 15.18 -17.99
N ASP A 820 -20.06 14.09 -17.81
CA ASP A 820 -20.50 12.72 -18.11
C ASP A 820 -20.23 11.78 -16.94
N ALA A 821 -21.29 11.22 -16.40
CA ALA A 821 -21.23 10.28 -15.28
C ALA A 821 -21.05 8.81 -15.72
N ALA A 822 -20.96 8.52 -17.02
CA ALA A 822 -20.89 7.14 -17.52
C ALA A 822 -19.50 6.50 -17.39
N SER A 823 -18.41 7.29 -17.36
CA SER A 823 -17.03 6.77 -17.37
C SER A 823 -16.21 7.27 -16.16
N PRO A 824 -15.20 6.52 -15.70
CA PRO A 824 -14.23 7.00 -14.74
C PRO A 824 -13.48 8.22 -15.27
N ALA A 825 -13.17 9.17 -14.40
CA ALA A 825 -12.44 10.38 -14.76
C ALA A 825 -11.65 10.90 -13.55
N ALA A 826 -10.51 11.55 -13.78
CA ALA A 826 -9.71 12.15 -12.71
C ALA A 826 -9.21 13.55 -13.05
N ARG A 827 -9.01 14.41 -12.07
CA ARG A 827 -8.41 15.74 -12.26
C ARG A 827 -7.43 16.04 -11.14
N VAL A 828 -6.37 16.77 -11.48
CA VAL A 828 -5.49 17.38 -10.48
C VAL A 828 -5.76 18.88 -10.45
N PHE A 829 -6.00 19.40 -9.26
CA PHE A 829 -6.26 20.80 -8.98
C PHE A 829 -5.11 21.38 -8.15
N ARG A 830 -4.76 22.64 -8.42
CA ARG A 830 -3.98 23.48 -7.52
C ARG A 830 -4.96 24.25 -6.63
N VAL A 831 -4.62 24.34 -5.34
CA VAL A 831 -5.37 25.13 -4.36
C VAL A 831 -4.73 26.51 -4.29
N VAL A 832 -5.50 27.55 -4.61
CA VAL A 832 -5.02 28.95 -4.66
C VAL A 832 -5.92 29.87 -3.84
N SER A 833 -5.37 30.99 -3.34
CA SER A 833 -6.16 32.04 -2.70
C SER A 833 -7.05 32.75 -3.73
N ARG A 834 -8.29 33.04 -3.36
CA ARG A 834 -9.14 33.97 -4.10
C ARG A 834 -8.58 35.38 -3.94
N SER A 835 -8.13 36.00 -5.03
CA SER A 835 -7.71 37.39 -5.02
C SER A 835 -8.91 38.30 -4.72
N ALA A 836 -8.84 39.07 -3.65
CA ALA A 836 -9.81 40.12 -3.33
C ALA A 836 -9.53 41.36 -4.21
N ASP A 837 -9.78 41.27 -5.52
CA ASP A 837 -9.97 42.46 -6.36
C ASP A 837 -10.50 42.09 -7.74
N MET A 838 -11.79 42.35 -7.99
CA MET A 838 -12.31 42.76 -9.30
C MET A 838 -13.58 43.57 -9.07
N SER A 839 -13.40 44.82 -8.66
CA SER A 839 -14.42 45.86 -8.81
C SER A 839 -14.03 46.77 -9.98
N PHE A 840 -15.05 47.14 -10.79
CA PHE A 840 -15.00 47.98 -12.00
C PHE A 840 -14.43 47.30 -13.26
N ALA A 841 -15.00 47.39 -14.47
CA ALA A 841 -16.06 48.24 -14.99
C ALA A 841 -16.78 47.55 -16.18
N ASN A 842 -18.08 47.76 -16.29
CA ASN A 842 -18.88 47.48 -17.49
C ASN A 842 -18.58 48.57 -18.55
N PRO A 843 -18.57 48.25 -19.87
CA PRO A 843 -19.54 48.93 -20.73
C PRO A 843 -20.07 48.10 -21.92
N GLY A 844 -21.40 48.01 -22.00
CA GLY A 844 -22.23 48.04 -23.22
C GLY A 844 -22.11 46.86 -24.21
N SER A 845 -23.15 46.39 -24.90
CA SER A 845 -24.57 46.73 -25.00
C SER A 845 -25.23 45.65 -25.89
N THR A 846 -26.38 45.14 -25.44
CA THR A 846 -27.55 44.68 -26.23
C THR A 846 -27.36 43.84 -27.49
N VAL A 847 -27.99 42.65 -27.54
CA VAL A 847 -29.26 42.42 -28.27
C VAL A 847 -30.09 41.34 -27.54
N SER A 848 -31.37 41.63 -27.38
CA SER A 848 -32.43 40.82 -26.78
C SER A 848 -33.07 39.82 -27.76
N SER A 849 -33.54 38.68 -27.25
CA SER A 849 -34.90 38.12 -27.50
C SER A 849 -35.06 36.85 -26.65
N SER A 850 -35.87 36.91 -25.57
CA SER A 850 -37.22 36.30 -25.47
C SER A 850 -37.23 34.81 -25.85
N VAL A 851 -37.58 33.86 -25.00
CA VAL A 851 -38.87 33.70 -24.32
C VAL A 851 -38.70 32.81 -23.07
N ASN A 852 -39.43 33.14 -22.01
CA ASN A 852 -39.59 32.31 -20.82
C ASN A 852 -40.95 31.60 -20.85
N ALA A 853 -41.01 30.50 -20.09
CA ALA A 853 -42.15 29.97 -19.34
C ALA A 853 -42.97 28.79 -19.90
N ASP A 854 -42.91 27.72 -19.09
CA ASP A 854 -44.01 26.90 -18.59
C ASP A 854 -44.72 25.92 -19.54
N SER A 855 -45.18 24.74 -19.13
CA SER A 855 -45.04 23.90 -17.94
C SER A 855 -45.78 22.59 -18.25
N ALA A 856 -45.42 21.52 -17.53
CA ALA A 856 -46.24 20.35 -17.18
C ALA A 856 -46.84 19.45 -18.28
N PHE A 857 -46.48 18.16 -18.25
CA PHE A 857 -47.50 17.10 -18.16
C PHE A 857 -47.01 15.91 -17.32
N GLN A 858 -47.96 15.40 -16.54
CA GLN A 858 -47.84 14.50 -15.41
C GLN A 858 -47.43 13.07 -15.76
N THR A 859 -46.67 12.49 -14.83
CA THR A 859 -46.53 11.07 -14.55
C THR A 859 -47.86 10.35 -14.27
N SER A 860 -47.97 9.09 -14.70
CA SER A 860 -48.71 8.07 -13.95
C SER A 860 -47.97 6.73 -13.97
N VAL A 861 -47.97 6.10 -12.80
CA VAL A 861 -47.26 4.88 -12.39
C VAL A 861 -48.21 3.68 -12.46
N VAL A 862 -47.73 2.50 -12.88
CA VAL A 862 -48.22 1.17 -12.43
C VAL A 862 -47.10 0.12 -12.59
N PRO A 863 -47.12 -1.01 -11.86
CA PRO A 863 -46.05 -1.39 -10.94
C PRO A 863 -45.25 -2.62 -11.40
N SER A 864 -44.05 -2.77 -10.83
CA SER A 864 -43.19 -3.94 -11.02
C SER A 864 -43.87 -5.24 -10.60
N THR A 865 -43.79 -6.26 -11.46
CA THR A 865 -44.05 -7.66 -11.09
C THR A 865 -42.73 -8.42 -11.01
N ALA A 866 -42.38 -8.77 -9.78
CA ALA A 866 -41.63 -9.93 -9.31
C ALA A 866 -40.48 -10.46 -10.20
N ALA A 867 -39.25 -10.14 -9.80
CA ALA A 867 -38.06 -10.89 -10.14
C ALA A 867 -38.06 -12.26 -9.43
N ASN A 868 -37.74 -13.32 -10.18
CA ASN A 868 -37.15 -14.55 -9.64
C ASN A 868 -35.63 -14.49 -9.90
N PRO A 869 -34.81 -15.16 -9.09
CA PRO A 869 -33.40 -14.82 -8.92
C PRO A 869 -32.60 -15.30 -10.13
N GLU A 870 -32.15 -14.38 -10.98
CA GLU A 870 -31.18 -14.68 -12.03
C GLU A 870 -29.79 -14.25 -11.58
N THR A 871 -28.85 -15.20 -11.69
CA THR A 871 -27.42 -15.07 -11.41
C THR A 871 -26.85 -13.81 -12.04
N THR A 872 -26.43 -12.88 -11.18
CA THR A 872 -25.63 -11.72 -11.55
C THR A 872 -24.23 -12.15 -11.99
N PRO A 873 -23.48 -11.30 -12.74
CA PRO A 873 -22.07 -11.56 -13.09
C PRO A 873 -21.17 -11.86 -11.89
N ASP A 874 -21.58 -11.48 -10.67
CA ASP A 874 -20.91 -11.79 -9.40
C ASP A 874 -20.95 -13.28 -9.00
N ALA A 875 -21.82 -14.09 -9.63
CA ALA A 875 -21.95 -15.52 -9.35
C ALA A 875 -20.99 -16.40 -10.17
N LEU A 876 -20.23 -15.82 -11.11
CA LEU A 876 -19.24 -16.56 -11.87
C LEU A 876 -18.01 -16.89 -11.02
N ASP A 877 -17.45 -18.07 -11.28
CA ASP A 877 -16.12 -18.42 -10.79
C ASP A 877 -15.09 -17.33 -11.17
N PRO A 878 -14.12 -17.01 -10.29
CA PRO A 878 -13.13 -15.95 -10.53
C PRO A 878 -12.41 -16.04 -11.88
N GLU A 879 -12.07 -17.24 -12.36
CA GLU A 879 -11.37 -17.40 -13.66
C GLU A 879 -12.29 -17.06 -14.84
N LYS A 880 -13.55 -17.51 -14.76
CA LYS A 880 -14.59 -17.17 -15.74
C LYS A 880 -14.86 -15.67 -15.77
N ARG A 881 -14.97 -15.04 -14.60
CA ARG A 881 -15.20 -13.60 -14.45
C ARG A 881 -14.06 -12.78 -15.04
N ALA A 882 -12.81 -13.10 -14.66
CA ALA A 882 -11.64 -12.43 -15.20
C ALA A 882 -11.58 -12.52 -16.73
N LYS A 883 -12.01 -13.65 -17.29
CA LYS A 883 -12.05 -13.82 -18.75
C LYS A 883 -13.14 -13.01 -19.44
N VAL A 884 -14.35 -12.95 -18.86
CA VAL A 884 -15.43 -12.09 -19.35
C VAL A 884 -15.04 -10.62 -19.26
N GLU A 885 -14.40 -10.21 -18.17
CA GLU A 885 -13.86 -8.85 -17.99
C GLU A 885 -12.81 -8.53 -19.05
N ARG A 886 -11.92 -9.48 -19.36
CA ARG A 886 -10.99 -9.34 -20.48
C ARG A 886 -11.72 -9.17 -21.81
N TYR A 887 -12.82 -9.89 -22.04
CA TYR A 887 -13.62 -9.68 -23.25
C TYR A 887 -14.29 -8.32 -23.28
N ARG A 888 -14.82 -7.85 -22.16
CA ARG A 888 -15.36 -6.50 -22.00
C ARG A 888 -14.31 -5.44 -22.36
N GLU A 889 -13.07 -5.65 -21.96
CA GLU A 889 -11.95 -4.77 -22.30
C GLU A 889 -11.61 -4.83 -23.79
N LEU A 890 -11.41 -6.04 -24.34
CA LEU A 890 -11.11 -6.24 -25.76
C LEU A 890 -12.19 -5.64 -26.67
N ASN A 891 -13.46 -5.67 -26.26
CA ASN A 891 -14.56 -5.09 -27.03
C ASN A 891 -14.46 -3.57 -27.21
N ARG A 892 -13.66 -2.88 -26.39
CA ARG A 892 -13.46 -1.43 -26.50
C ARG A 892 -12.57 -1.06 -27.69
N THR A 893 -11.69 -1.97 -28.12
CA THR A 893 -10.62 -1.68 -29.07
C THR A 893 -10.72 -2.44 -30.38
N VAL A 894 -11.46 -3.56 -30.42
CA VAL A 894 -11.64 -4.34 -31.66
C VAL A 894 -12.69 -3.71 -32.58
N GLU A 895 -12.48 -3.84 -33.89
CA GLU A 895 -13.41 -3.31 -34.89
C GLU A 895 -14.77 -4.03 -34.82
N PRO A 896 -15.88 -3.29 -34.61
CA PRO A 896 -17.22 -3.88 -34.58
C PRO A 896 -17.63 -4.47 -35.94
N GLY A 897 -18.38 -5.57 -35.91
CA GLY A 897 -18.79 -6.31 -37.11
C GLY A 897 -18.05 -7.64 -37.25
N GLY A 898 -18.10 -8.24 -38.44
CA GLY A 898 -17.39 -9.49 -38.71
C GLY A 898 -18.05 -10.74 -38.12
N VAL A 899 -17.23 -11.72 -37.76
CA VAL A 899 -17.65 -13.06 -37.28
C VAL A 899 -17.26 -13.21 -35.81
N VAL A 900 -18.22 -13.54 -34.95
CA VAL A 900 -17.94 -13.90 -33.55
C VAL A 900 -18.12 -15.39 -33.37
N CYS A 901 -17.13 -16.05 -32.77
CA CYS A 901 -17.21 -17.44 -32.35
C CYS A 901 -17.44 -17.50 -30.84
N ALA A 902 -18.61 -17.91 -30.37
CA ALA A 902 -18.95 -17.98 -28.94
C ALA A 902 -19.13 -19.42 -28.47
N GLY A 903 -18.81 -19.71 -27.21
CA GLY A 903 -18.97 -21.07 -26.69
C GLY A 903 -18.25 -21.28 -25.37
N SER A 904 -18.00 -22.54 -25.03
CA SER A 904 -17.22 -22.89 -23.84
C SER A 904 -15.77 -23.29 -24.18
N SER A 905 -15.20 -24.24 -23.43
CA SER A 905 -13.80 -24.69 -23.53
C SER A 905 -13.42 -25.19 -24.92
N LEU A 906 -14.32 -25.87 -25.61
CA LEU A 906 -14.10 -26.34 -26.98
C LEU A 906 -13.98 -25.20 -28.00
N MET A 907 -14.60 -24.04 -27.73
CA MET A 907 -14.44 -22.86 -28.55
C MET A 907 -13.22 -22.06 -28.10
N GLU A 908 -13.02 -21.91 -26.79
CA GLU A 908 -11.85 -21.24 -26.22
C GLU A 908 -10.53 -21.82 -26.70
N PHE A 909 -10.39 -23.16 -26.65
CA PHE A 909 -9.15 -23.82 -27.03
C PHE A 909 -8.95 -23.93 -28.54
N PHE A 910 -9.92 -23.48 -29.35
CA PHE A 910 -9.75 -23.41 -30.78
C PHE A 910 -8.93 -22.16 -31.14
N PRO A 911 -7.66 -22.28 -31.57
CA PRO A 911 -6.87 -21.13 -32.04
C PRO A 911 -7.34 -20.67 -33.44
N VAL A 912 -8.63 -20.41 -33.59
CA VAL A 912 -9.31 -20.16 -34.86
C VAL A 912 -8.79 -18.89 -35.54
N GLU A 913 -8.52 -17.82 -34.79
CA GLU A 913 -7.96 -16.57 -35.33
C GLU A 913 -6.59 -16.81 -35.96
N ARG A 914 -5.71 -17.57 -35.26
CA ARG A 914 -4.40 -17.97 -35.77
C ARG A 914 -4.52 -18.85 -37.01
N MET A 915 -5.39 -19.86 -36.97
CA MET A 915 -5.54 -20.84 -38.05
C MET A 915 -6.20 -20.25 -39.31
N VAL A 916 -7.11 -19.28 -39.15
CA VAL A 916 -7.70 -18.52 -40.27
C VAL A 916 -6.64 -17.62 -40.92
N ALA A 917 -5.80 -16.96 -40.11
CA ALA A 917 -4.67 -16.18 -40.61
C ALA A 917 -3.63 -17.05 -41.34
N GLU A 918 -3.28 -18.24 -40.79
CA GLU A 918 -2.41 -19.23 -41.46
C GLU A 918 -2.96 -19.68 -42.82
N ALA A 919 -4.29 -19.77 -42.95
CA ALA A 919 -4.95 -20.13 -44.19
C ALA A 919 -5.05 -18.97 -45.21
N GLY A 920 -4.54 -17.78 -44.86
CA GLY A 920 -4.52 -16.60 -45.71
C GLY A 920 -5.90 -15.97 -45.94
N LEU A 921 -6.85 -16.20 -45.02
CA LEU A 921 -8.16 -15.56 -45.07
C LEU A 921 -8.14 -14.29 -44.21
N ASP A 922 -8.37 -13.15 -44.85
CA ASP A 922 -8.51 -11.85 -44.19
C ASP A 922 -9.97 -11.65 -43.76
N ILE A 923 -10.33 -12.26 -42.62
CA ILE A 923 -11.67 -12.20 -42.04
C ILE A 923 -11.56 -11.61 -40.64
N ASN A 924 -12.30 -10.52 -40.39
CA ASN A 924 -12.46 -10.00 -39.04
C ASN A 924 -13.26 -11.02 -38.20
N LEU A 925 -12.54 -11.84 -37.44
CA LEU A 925 -13.09 -12.93 -36.63
C LEU A 925 -12.61 -12.77 -35.19
N HIS A 926 -13.53 -12.91 -34.24
CA HIS A 926 -13.25 -12.86 -32.82
C HIS A 926 -13.64 -14.17 -32.12
N ASN A 927 -12.68 -14.81 -31.44
CA ASN A 927 -12.99 -15.95 -30.58
C ASN A 927 -13.36 -15.48 -29.16
N ARG A 928 -14.58 -15.84 -28.73
CA ARG A 928 -15.19 -15.46 -27.45
C ARG A 928 -15.66 -16.68 -26.65
N GLY A 929 -14.93 -17.79 -26.74
CA GLY A 929 -15.15 -18.97 -25.90
C GLY A 929 -14.67 -18.78 -24.45
N VAL A 930 -15.43 -19.26 -23.46
CA VAL A 930 -15.03 -19.27 -22.04
C VAL A 930 -15.17 -20.66 -21.42
N ALA A 931 -14.06 -21.23 -20.96
CA ALA A 931 -13.98 -22.56 -20.43
C ALA A 931 -14.92 -22.75 -19.24
N GLY A 932 -15.62 -23.88 -19.23
CA GLY A 932 -16.59 -24.22 -18.19
C GLY A 932 -17.95 -23.52 -18.29
N PHE A 933 -18.16 -22.57 -19.21
CA PHE A 933 -19.48 -21.95 -19.43
C PHE A 933 -20.61 -22.97 -19.65
N VAL A 934 -21.67 -22.83 -18.87
CA VAL A 934 -23.01 -23.37 -19.20
C VAL A 934 -23.83 -22.32 -19.96
N ALA A 935 -24.95 -22.72 -20.57
CA ALA A 935 -25.77 -21.83 -21.39
C ALA A 935 -26.25 -20.57 -20.65
N ASP A 936 -26.68 -20.70 -19.40
CA ASP A 936 -27.15 -19.55 -18.60
C ASP A 936 -26.02 -18.55 -18.25
N GLU A 937 -24.77 -19.02 -18.12
CA GLU A 937 -23.61 -18.15 -17.88
C GLU A 937 -23.22 -17.37 -19.16
N LEU A 938 -23.33 -17.98 -20.34
CA LEU A 938 -23.15 -17.24 -21.60
C LEU A 938 -24.27 -16.21 -21.80
N LEU A 939 -25.50 -16.52 -21.37
CA LEU A 939 -26.63 -15.58 -21.44
C LEU A 939 -26.41 -14.36 -20.55
N SER A 940 -25.89 -14.54 -19.32
CA SER A 940 -25.64 -13.43 -18.40
C SER A 940 -24.47 -12.54 -18.81
N CYS A 941 -23.58 -13.04 -19.67
CA CYS A 941 -22.42 -12.31 -20.21
C CYS A 941 -22.50 -12.14 -21.74
N LEU A 942 -23.73 -12.12 -22.28
CA LEU A 942 -23.98 -12.08 -23.71
C LEU A 942 -23.53 -10.75 -24.33
N ASP A 943 -23.62 -9.66 -23.58
CA ASP A 943 -23.16 -8.33 -24.01
C ASP A 943 -21.65 -8.33 -24.27
N GLU A 944 -20.87 -8.86 -23.34
CA GLU A 944 -19.40 -8.94 -23.43
C GLU A 944 -18.93 -10.00 -24.42
N CYS A 945 -19.62 -11.13 -24.51
CA CYS A 945 -19.15 -12.22 -25.37
C CYS A 945 -19.60 -12.05 -26.82
N VAL A 946 -20.70 -11.33 -27.07
CA VAL A 946 -21.31 -11.26 -28.42
C VAL A 946 -21.81 -9.86 -28.78
N LEU A 947 -22.71 -9.26 -28.01
CA LEU A 947 -23.52 -8.14 -28.51
C LEU A 947 -22.73 -6.84 -28.69
N ALA A 948 -21.77 -6.54 -27.81
CA ALA A 948 -20.94 -5.34 -27.89
C ALA A 948 -20.11 -5.29 -29.19
N LEU A 949 -19.78 -6.45 -29.75
CA LEU A 949 -19.03 -6.57 -31.01
C LEU A 949 -19.90 -6.28 -32.24
N ARG A 950 -21.23 -6.26 -32.09
CA ARG A 950 -22.20 -6.09 -33.19
C ARG A 950 -21.89 -6.97 -34.41
N PRO A 951 -21.67 -8.28 -34.23
CA PRO A 951 -21.27 -9.16 -35.33
C PRO A 951 -22.31 -9.24 -36.43
N SER A 952 -21.84 -9.36 -37.67
CA SER A 952 -22.70 -9.73 -38.81
C SER A 952 -23.01 -11.23 -38.85
N ARG A 953 -22.16 -12.05 -38.22
CA ARG A 953 -22.33 -13.50 -38.11
C ARG A 953 -21.89 -14.02 -36.74
N LEU A 954 -22.69 -14.89 -36.14
CA LEU A 954 -22.39 -15.60 -34.89
C LEU A 954 -22.24 -17.09 -35.17
N ILE A 955 -21.07 -17.66 -34.85
CA ILE A 955 -20.83 -19.11 -34.81
C ILE A 955 -20.82 -19.54 -33.35
N ILE A 956 -21.72 -20.41 -32.94
CA ILE A 956 -21.91 -20.74 -31.52
C ILE A 956 -21.89 -22.24 -31.21
N ASN A 957 -21.14 -22.61 -30.17
CA ASN A 957 -21.07 -23.96 -29.60
C ASN A 957 -21.08 -23.88 -28.06
N ILE A 958 -22.28 -23.81 -27.48
CA ILE A 958 -22.50 -23.76 -26.02
C ILE A 958 -23.49 -24.86 -25.61
N GLY A 959 -23.37 -25.38 -24.39
CA GLY A 959 -24.31 -26.38 -23.85
C GLY A 959 -23.71 -27.75 -23.54
N THR A 960 -22.45 -28.01 -23.91
CA THR A 960 -21.79 -29.29 -23.57
C THR A 960 -21.58 -29.43 -22.06
N ASN A 961 -21.28 -28.34 -21.34
CA ASN A 961 -21.13 -28.38 -19.88
C ASN A 961 -22.44 -28.58 -19.14
N ASP A 962 -23.57 -28.10 -19.66
CA ASP A 962 -24.90 -28.38 -19.11
C ASP A 962 -25.18 -29.90 -19.07
N LEU A 963 -24.63 -30.66 -20.02
CA LEU A 963 -24.77 -32.13 -20.09
C LEU A 963 -23.87 -32.89 -19.10
N ASN A 964 -22.96 -32.20 -18.38
CA ASN A 964 -22.24 -32.80 -17.26
C ASN A 964 -23.17 -33.10 -16.08
N ASP A 965 -24.30 -32.39 -15.99
CA ASP A 965 -25.38 -32.76 -15.09
C ASP A 965 -26.24 -33.89 -15.73
N PRO A 966 -26.31 -35.08 -15.12
CA PRO A 966 -27.18 -36.16 -15.58
C PRO A 966 -28.67 -35.78 -15.62
N ALA A 967 -29.10 -34.81 -14.82
CA ALA A 967 -30.49 -34.36 -14.75
C ALA A 967 -30.89 -33.43 -15.92
N THR A 968 -29.92 -32.82 -16.62
CA THR A 968 -30.21 -31.95 -17.76
C THR A 968 -30.78 -32.77 -18.93
N THR A 969 -32.05 -32.52 -19.25
CA THR A 969 -32.72 -33.07 -20.43
C THR A 969 -32.49 -32.20 -21.66
N ASN A 970 -32.73 -32.75 -22.86
CA ASN A 970 -32.65 -31.97 -24.10
C ASN A 970 -33.61 -30.77 -24.09
N ASP A 971 -34.79 -30.88 -23.47
CA ASP A 971 -35.76 -29.79 -23.40
C ASP A 971 -35.24 -28.62 -22.55
N VAL A 972 -34.59 -28.92 -21.42
CA VAL A 972 -33.95 -27.91 -20.56
C VAL A 972 -32.79 -27.25 -21.29
N LEU A 973 -31.94 -28.06 -21.93
CA LEU A 973 -30.81 -27.56 -22.72
C LEU A 973 -31.28 -26.63 -23.85
N VAL A 974 -32.29 -27.07 -24.62
CA VAL A 974 -32.86 -26.30 -25.72
C VAL A 974 -33.51 -25.02 -25.21
N ALA A 975 -34.24 -25.05 -24.09
CA ALA A 975 -34.86 -23.86 -23.53
C ALA A 975 -33.84 -22.78 -23.13
N ARG A 976 -32.70 -23.18 -22.52
CA ARG A 976 -31.62 -22.24 -22.19
C ARG A 976 -30.96 -21.65 -23.42
N TYR A 977 -30.66 -22.50 -24.41
CA TYR A 977 -30.04 -22.06 -25.66
C TYR A 977 -30.98 -21.15 -26.47
N ASP A 978 -32.29 -21.45 -26.49
CA ASP A 978 -33.34 -20.63 -27.11
C ASP A 978 -33.35 -19.20 -26.53
N ARG A 979 -33.19 -19.04 -25.22
CA ARG A 979 -33.08 -17.72 -24.58
C ARG A 979 -31.89 -16.90 -25.10
N ILE A 980 -30.75 -17.54 -25.35
CA ILE A 980 -29.58 -16.88 -25.96
C ILE A 980 -29.92 -16.42 -27.37
N LEU A 981 -30.49 -17.30 -28.20
CA LEU A 981 -30.84 -16.97 -29.58
C LEU A 981 -31.87 -15.83 -29.65
N VAL A 982 -32.91 -15.87 -28.82
CA VAL A 982 -33.91 -14.80 -28.73
C VAL A 982 -33.28 -13.47 -28.32
N ALA A 983 -32.36 -13.49 -27.35
CA ALA A 983 -31.65 -12.27 -26.92
C ALA A 983 -30.77 -11.70 -28.04
N VAL A 984 -30.03 -12.57 -28.74
CA VAL A 984 -29.19 -12.19 -29.89
C VAL A 984 -30.03 -11.62 -31.04
N GLU A 985 -31.09 -12.30 -31.47
CA GLU A 985 -31.96 -11.85 -32.56
C GLU A 985 -32.66 -10.53 -32.26
N ARG A 986 -33.04 -10.32 -31.00
CA ARG A 986 -33.66 -9.08 -30.54
C ARG A 986 -32.69 -7.92 -30.57
N ALA A 987 -31.44 -8.14 -30.13
CA ALA A 987 -30.42 -7.11 -30.07
C ALA A 987 -29.80 -6.82 -31.45
N LEU A 988 -29.70 -7.84 -32.31
CA LEU A 988 -29.08 -7.78 -33.63
C LEU A 988 -30.02 -8.37 -34.71
N PRO A 989 -31.07 -7.63 -35.12
CA PRO A 989 -32.02 -8.12 -36.12
C PRO A 989 -31.33 -8.43 -37.46
N GLY A 990 -31.50 -9.66 -37.96
CA GLY A 990 -30.94 -10.09 -39.25
C GLY A 990 -29.51 -10.64 -39.19
N ILE A 991 -28.96 -10.89 -38.00
CA ILE A 991 -27.68 -11.58 -37.83
C ILE A 991 -27.72 -13.01 -38.40
N ASP A 992 -26.64 -13.42 -39.07
CA ASP A 992 -26.45 -14.79 -39.54
C ASP A 992 -25.93 -15.68 -38.41
N VAL A 993 -26.74 -16.63 -37.94
CA VAL A 993 -26.37 -17.53 -36.82
C VAL A 993 -26.07 -18.93 -37.35
N THR A 994 -24.89 -19.45 -37.01
CA THR A 994 -24.49 -20.83 -37.24
C THR A 994 -24.26 -21.56 -35.91
N MET A 995 -25.02 -22.62 -35.66
CA MET A 995 -24.89 -23.49 -34.50
C MET A 995 -24.08 -24.73 -34.87
N LEU A 996 -22.98 -24.96 -34.16
CA LEU A 996 -22.13 -26.14 -34.38
C LEU A 996 -22.64 -27.33 -33.57
N ALA A 997 -22.63 -28.52 -34.19
CA ALA A 997 -22.81 -29.78 -33.48
C ALA A 997 -21.75 -29.93 -32.38
N TYR A 998 -22.16 -30.49 -31.25
CA TYR A 998 -21.24 -30.92 -30.19
C TYR A 998 -20.32 -32.02 -30.69
N TYR A 999 -19.04 -31.90 -30.36
CA TYR A 999 -17.99 -32.84 -30.73
C TYR A 999 -18.12 -34.17 -29.97
N PRO A 1000 -17.69 -35.30 -30.56
CA PRO A 1000 -17.67 -36.59 -29.87
C PRO A 1000 -16.64 -36.57 -28.73
N VAL A 1001 -16.74 -37.54 -27.82
CA VAL A 1001 -15.81 -37.78 -26.72
C VAL A 1001 -15.22 -39.19 -26.79
N ASN A 1002 -14.15 -39.44 -26.04
CA ASN A 1002 -13.51 -40.74 -25.91
C ASN A 1002 -13.16 -41.05 -24.44
N PRO A 1003 -13.98 -41.84 -23.73
CA PRO A 1003 -13.74 -42.17 -22.33
C PRO A 1003 -12.50 -43.05 -22.11
N ASP A 1004 -12.01 -43.74 -23.15
CA ASP A 1004 -10.88 -44.68 -23.01
C ASP A 1004 -9.54 -43.96 -22.79
N VAL A 1005 -9.45 -42.66 -23.07
CA VAL A 1005 -8.23 -41.84 -22.93
C VAL A 1005 -8.32 -40.79 -21.83
N ALA A 1006 -9.30 -40.92 -20.93
CA ALA A 1006 -9.47 -40.04 -19.78
C ALA A 1006 -8.28 -40.13 -18.81
N VAL A 1007 -7.61 -38.99 -18.60
CA VAL A 1007 -6.33 -38.91 -17.87
C VAL A 1007 -6.48 -38.91 -16.36
N ASP A 1008 -7.63 -38.47 -15.84
CA ASP A 1008 -7.92 -38.42 -14.41
C ASP A 1008 -9.38 -38.80 -14.08
N GLU A 1009 -9.66 -38.92 -12.79
CA GLU A 1009 -10.97 -39.35 -12.29
C GLU A 1009 -12.07 -38.30 -12.48
N GLY A 1010 -11.75 -37.01 -12.46
CA GLY A 1010 -12.69 -35.93 -12.72
C GLY A 1010 -13.19 -35.95 -14.17
N ILE A 1011 -12.28 -36.13 -15.13
CA ILE A 1011 -12.63 -36.28 -16.55
C ILE A 1011 -13.46 -37.55 -16.77
N ARG A 1012 -13.11 -38.68 -16.12
CA ARG A 1012 -13.93 -39.91 -16.20
C ARG A 1012 -15.36 -39.69 -15.71
N GLN A 1013 -15.54 -38.96 -14.61
CA GLN A 1013 -16.87 -38.64 -14.08
C GLN A 1013 -17.67 -37.75 -15.05
N CYS A 1014 -17.05 -36.73 -15.63
CA CYS A 1014 -17.71 -35.91 -16.65
C CYS A 1014 -18.10 -36.74 -17.88
N LEU A 1015 -17.23 -37.63 -18.35
CA LEU A 1015 -17.49 -38.48 -19.52
C LEU A 1015 -18.49 -39.60 -19.26
N ALA A 1016 -18.70 -39.99 -17.99
CA ALA A 1016 -19.78 -40.89 -17.59
C ALA A 1016 -21.16 -40.23 -17.75
N ALA A 1017 -21.26 -38.91 -17.50
CA ALA A 1017 -22.47 -38.14 -17.73
C ALA A 1017 -22.63 -37.68 -19.19
N ARG A 1018 -21.56 -37.15 -19.80
CA ARG A 1018 -21.54 -36.59 -21.16
C ARG A 1018 -21.12 -37.65 -22.19
N THR A 1019 -22.00 -38.61 -22.45
CA THR A 1019 -21.74 -39.70 -23.40
C THR A 1019 -21.97 -39.30 -24.86
N ASN A 1020 -21.35 -40.00 -25.81
CA ASN A 1020 -21.60 -39.79 -27.25
C ASN A 1020 -23.08 -39.96 -27.65
N GLU A 1021 -23.82 -40.84 -26.97
CA GLU A 1021 -25.26 -41.02 -27.18
C GLU A 1021 -26.04 -39.76 -26.77
N ARG A 1022 -25.75 -39.20 -25.59
CA ARG A 1022 -26.37 -37.94 -25.14
C ARG A 1022 -25.98 -36.78 -26.03
N LEU A 1023 -24.72 -36.68 -26.45
CA LEU A 1023 -24.26 -35.64 -27.37
C LEU A 1023 -24.95 -35.74 -28.74
N CYS A 1024 -25.11 -36.96 -29.28
CA CYS A 1024 -25.85 -37.18 -30.52
C CYS A 1024 -27.34 -36.80 -30.39
N SER A 1025 -27.96 -37.16 -29.26
CA SER A 1025 -29.34 -36.80 -28.95
C SER A 1025 -29.52 -35.28 -28.84
N ALA A 1026 -28.62 -34.61 -28.10
CA ALA A 1026 -28.61 -33.16 -27.95
C ALA A 1026 -28.34 -32.44 -29.28
N ASN A 1027 -27.48 -32.97 -30.15
CA ASN A 1027 -27.27 -32.45 -31.50
C ASN A 1027 -28.54 -32.48 -32.36
N GLY A 1028 -29.36 -33.53 -32.23
CA GLY A 1028 -30.69 -33.58 -32.85
C GLY A 1028 -31.61 -32.46 -32.37
N ALA A 1029 -31.61 -32.21 -31.06
CA ALA A 1029 -32.42 -31.16 -30.44
C ALA A 1029 -31.94 -29.74 -30.84
N VAL A 1030 -30.63 -29.50 -30.83
CA VAL A 1030 -30.02 -28.23 -31.27
C VAL A 1030 -30.26 -27.99 -32.76
N ARG A 1031 -30.23 -29.02 -33.61
CA ARG A 1031 -30.59 -28.90 -35.04
C ARG A 1031 -32.04 -28.47 -35.23
N ALA A 1032 -32.96 -29.02 -34.43
CA ALA A 1032 -34.37 -28.62 -34.48
C ALA A 1032 -34.56 -27.17 -33.99
N LEU A 1033 -33.81 -26.77 -32.94
CA LEU A 1033 -33.78 -25.39 -32.46
C LEU A 1033 -33.26 -24.41 -33.53
N ALA A 1034 -32.15 -24.75 -34.19
CA ALA A 1034 -31.59 -23.93 -35.28
C ALA A 1034 -32.64 -23.67 -36.38
N ALA A 1035 -33.37 -24.71 -36.79
CA ALA A 1035 -34.44 -24.58 -37.78
C ALA A 1035 -35.59 -23.66 -37.33
N ARG A 1036 -35.93 -23.64 -36.04
CA ARG A 1036 -36.96 -22.74 -35.48
C ARG A 1036 -36.56 -21.26 -35.56
N HIS A 1037 -35.28 -20.98 -35.42
CA HIS A 1037 -34.70 -19.63 -35.46
C HIS A 1037 -34.24 -19.21 -36.87
N GLY A 1038 -34.36 -20.09 -37.87
CA GLY A 1038 -33.79 -19.83 -39.19
C GLY A 1038 -32.25 -19.82 -39.21
N ALA A 1039 -31.61 -20.32 -38.15
CA ALA A 1039 -30.16 -20.46 -38.02
C ALA A 1039 -29.65 -21.70 -38.77
N ARG A 1040 -28.38 -21.67 -39.18
CA ARG A 1040 -27.71 -22.80 -39.84
C ARG A 1040 -27.17 -23.79 -38.80
N PHE A 1041 -27.48 -25.07 -38.94
CA PHE A 1041 -26.84 -26.13 -38.14
C PHE A 1041 -25.72 -26.80 -38.95
N VAL A 1042 -24.53 -26.92 -38.36
CA VAL A 1042 -23.36 -27.52 -39.02
C VAL A 1042 -22.75 -28.62 -38.16
N ASP A 1043 -22.52 -29.78 -38.77
CA ASP A 1043 -21.83 -30.91 -38.14
C ASP A 1043 -20.42 -31.06 -38.72
N LEU A 1044 -19.41 -30.89 -37.87
CA LEU A 1044 -17.99 -30.98 -38.22
C LEU A 1044 -17.35 -32.30 -37.72
N ASN A 1045 -18.15 -33.26 -37.23
CA ASN A 1045 -17.63 -34.41 -36.49
C ASN A 1045 -16.98 -35.49 -37.36
N ALA A 1046 -17.33 -35.57 -38.66
CA ALA A 1046 -16.88 -36.64 -39.54
C ALA A 1046 -15.36 -36.96 -39.48
N PRO A 1047 -14.43 -35.97 -39.57
CA PRO A 1047 -13.00 -36.25 -39.47
C PRO A 1047 -12.52 -36.61 -38.06
N LEU A 1048 -13.31 -36.35 -37.02
CA LEU A 1048 -12.94 -36.59 -35.61
C LEU A 1048 -13.24 -38.02 -35.14
N LEU A 1049 -14.05 -38.77 -35.89
CA LEU A 1049 -14.56 -40.07 -35.48
C LEU A 1049 -13.58 -41.21 -35.79
N ASP A 1050 -13.43 -42.12 -34.82
CA ASP A 1050 -12.83 -43.44 -35.02
C ASP A 1050 -13.84 -44.44 -35.61
N ASP A 1051 -13.40 -45.68 -35.85
CA ASP A 1051 -14.25 -46.75 -36.40
C ASP A 1051 -15.43 -47.14 -35.49
N ARG A 1052 -15.43 -46.68 -34.23
CA ARG A 1052 -16.48 -46.90 -33.23
C ARG A 1052 -17.37 -45.68 -33.03
N GLY A 1053 -17.19 -44.61 -33.80
CA GLY A 1053 -17.93 -43.36 -33.67
C GLY A 1053 -17.57 -42.56 -32.41
N ARG A 1054 -16.37 -42.75 -31.86
CA ARG A 1054 -15.81 -41.98 -30.74
C ARG A 1054 -14.78 -40.97 -31.23
N LEU A 1055 -14.43 -40.01 -30.38
CA LEU A 1055 -13.32 -39.10 -30.69
C LEU A 1055 -12.01 -39.88 -30.84
N ARG A 1056 -11.29 -39.68 -31.94
CA ARG A 1056 -9.96 -40.28 -32.14
C ARG A 1056 -9.01 -39.88 -31.02
N ALA A 1057 -8.29 -40.87 -30.47
CA ALA A 1057 -7.38 -40.68 -29.35
C ALA A 1057 -6.27 -39.66 -29.68
N GLU A 1058 -5.79 -39.63 -30.92
CA GLU A 1058 -4.77 -38.70 -31.39
C GLU A 1058 -5.25 -37.24 -31.50
N TYR A 1059 -6.56 -36.99 -31.46
CA TYR A 1059 -7.15 -35.66 -31.65
C TYR A 1059 -7.62 -35.01 -30.36
N THR A 1060 -7.38 -35.65 -29.22
CA THR A 1060 -7.81 -35.16 -27.92
C THR A 1060 -6.66 -35.10 -26.94
N MET A 1061 -6.75 -34.16 -26.00
CA MET A 1061 -5.79 -34.02 -24.90
C MET A 1061 -6.10 -35.03 -23.78
N GLU A 1062 -7.39 -35.25 -23.50
CA GLU A 1062 -7.85 -36.04 -22.35
C GLU A 1062 -9.19 -36.78 -22.58
N GLY A 1063 -9.66 -36.88 -23.83
CA GLY A 1063 -10.89 -37.57 -24.18
C GLY A 1063 -12.11 -36.68 -24.32
N MET A 1064 -12.01 -35.38 -24.03
CA MET A 1064 -13.12 -34.42 -24.14
C MET A 1064 -12.78 -33.22 -25.03
N HIS A 1065 -11.62 -32.61 -24.81
CA HIS A 1065 -11.14 -31.43 -25.50
C HIS A 1065 -10.24 -31.80 -26.67
N LEU A 1066 -10.36 -31.06 -27.76
CA LEU A 1066 -9.54 -31.27 -28.94
C LEU A 1066 -8.13 -30.70 -28.69
N ASN A 1067 -7.12 -31.41 -29.17
CA ASN A 1067 -5.77 -30.85 -29.30
C ASN A 1067 -5.62 -30.16 -30.67
N GLU A 1068 -4.45 -29.59 -30.96
CA GLU A 1068 -4.19 -28.89 -32.23
C GLU A 1068 -4.45 -29.78 -33.45
N ALA A 1069 -4.11 -31.08 -33.41
CA ALA A 1069 -4.36 -32.00 -34.51
C ALA A 1069 -5.86 -32.21 -34.76
N GLY A 1070 -6.66 -32.29 -33.69
CA GLY A 1070 -8.12 -32.33 -33.78
C GLY A 1070 -8.71 -31.07 -34.41
N TYR A 1071 -8.27 -29.89 -34.00
CA TYR A 1071 -8.70 -28.63 -34.62
C TYR A 1071 -8.28 -28.52 -36.10
N ARG A 1072 -7.07 -28.96 -36.45
CA ARG A 1072 -6.62 -28.99 -37.86
C ARG A 1072 -7.43 -29.99 -38.70
N ALA A 1073 -7.96 -31.06 -38.11
CA ALA A 1073 -8.81 -32.02 -38.82
C ALA A 1073 -10.17 -31.42 -39.23
N ILE A 1074 -10.76 -30.53 -38.41
CA ILE A 1074 -12.02 -29.85 -38.74
C ILE A 1074 -11.83 -28.53 -39.50
N LEU A 1075 -10.63 -27.97 -39.48
CA LEU A 1075 -10.32 -26.66 -40.05
C LEU A 1075 -10.79 -26.51 -41.51
N PRO A 1076 -10.55 -27.44 -42.45
CA PRO A 1076 -11.00 -27.25 -43.84
C PRO A 1076 -12.52 -27.01 -43.95
N ALA A 1077 -13.31 -27.81 -43.24
CA ALA A 1077 -14.76 -27.66 -43.24
C ALA A 1077 -15.20 -26.38 -42.50
N PHE A 1078 -14.49 -25.99 -41.45
CA PHE A 1078 -14.74 -24.74 -40.74
C PHE A 1078 -14.44 -23.51 -41.62
N LEU A 1079 -13.34 -23.50 -42.38
CA LEU A 1079 -13.00 -22.41 -43.30
C LEU A 1079 -14.04 -22.24 -44.41
N ASP A 1080 -14.65 -23.33 -44.88
CA ASP A 1080 -15.75 -23.26 -45.85
C ASP A 1080 -17.02 -22.60 -45.27
N LEU A 1081 -17.23 -22.66 -43.95
CA LEU A 1081 -18.31 -21.89 -43.28
C LEU A 1081 -18.04 -20.40 -43.29
N LEU A 1082 -16.78 -20.00 -43.23
CA LEU A 1082 -16.39 -18.58 -43.20
C LEU A 1082 -16.43 -17.93 -44.60
N ARG A 1083 -16.33 -18.73 -45.67
CA ARG A 1083 -16.29 -18.25 -47.06
C ARG A 1083 -17.66 -18.03 -47.70
N GLY A 1084 -18.70 -18.70 -47.19
CA GLY A 1084 -20.10 -18.48 -47.61
C GLY A 1084 -20.75 -17.40 -46.78
#